data_AF-A0A813M7J4-F1
#
_entry.id   AF-A0A813M7J4-F1
#
_cell.length_a   1.000
_cell.length_b   1.000
_cell.length_c   1.000
_cell.angle_alpha   90.00
_cell.angle_beta   90.00
_cell.angle_gamma   90.00
#
_symmetry.space_group_name_H-M   'P 1'
#
loop_
_entity.id
_entity.type
_entity.pdbx_description
1 polymer ?
#
loop_
_entity_poly.entity_id
_entity_poly.type
_entity_poly.pdbx_seq_one_letter_code
_entity_poly.pdbx_strand_id
1 'polypeptide(L)'
;MTDKVQTVTQNNMNSSLLTQDLAKIIKRYKKYSLYIKRLLEETDKSYSEIIDRHILTPDKCSSIKISKSDRQYINSLPSLPLGLIVCSQTYYGKARFVNEFLNESLLPESSIVNKTDVVRMIRIMHHSTPSASLNISGSFELLETDYDQRSLSWSNAPRDYIIVKDEKNSTLSSDEHDHEETALLEIRKPLEFLGNNLQILITPTNQKLHVKQIISQITENIIPIFIYIIDQGKLFDHDIVELELFHSIAPDQPILFIRIDQDNSTKEPTSNIGETPCVQVFRQLCDLGFLSLLTTESCEQTPEVNSSKFQSDMIDNGFSNFPLFLNYIKKHLNRLTIRAVSIIQRSHELCLDLFNDSAFDMARDILITPKRISYAHEKERELYDSLIALTNSKQNEIQKLILQAVNDSQEILTDQACSLEIPGIELTDQLTVKTARDLKKCTSVIQEFILVRLNKAIADKLSSSVNILHQDYVGTLTRCLKNLENKEDDETNVSASKALHEIIQSAYQVNITLQTNSNLFKLLIDRMKELFRTFSWSNCPRIDPEFKRSIASNMLNNLSEAKLAKSVCTQLNDRIRMSHYNFESLLKQLEHRHSDRLKSTEDKQQRVRKDFTPKIARHLLGSTSLKDLIQYDLPKQGREVGRGQYGVVYECESWANQRSCVLKSVIPPDDRHWNDLALEFHYLRRIPDHPRVVKLIGSVIDYSYPDHTPVLLVMERLSRDLHIALKNKLPFQISTRCCGRFTVFTWARTGSSGYQIKKCVGKIFMLDEANHARITDLGFCKPEVMMSGSLVGTPIHMAPDLFTSKYDHTVDVYAFGILFWYICSNGVKLPNNFDVCTSKDVLWSKVKQGLRPERLSVFTDECWEIMTKCWDTQPSNRPYLGEVQEKLEQIFSKEIINV
;
A
#
# COMPACT_ATOMS: atom_id res chain seq x y z
N MET A 1 -0.62 -53.72 47.88
CA MET A 1 -1.55 -52.60 48.19
C MET A 1 -0.84 -51.25 48.24
N THR A 2 0.44 -51.19 48.60
CA THR A 2 1.26 -49.96 48.62
C THR A 2 1.54 -49.35 47.24
N ASP A 3 1.75 -50.16 46.20
CA ASP A 3 2.03 -49.64 44.84
C ASP A 3 0.82 -49.02 44.14
N LYS A 4 -0.41 -49.48 44.46
CA LYS A 4 -1.65 -48.88 43.96
C LYS A 4 -1.95 -47.52 44.62
N VAL A 5 -1.47 -47.29 45.84
CA VAL A 5 -1.69 -46.01 46.55
C VAL A 5 -0.68 -44.96 46.08
N GLN A 6 0.56 -45.35 45.73
CA GLN A 6 1.57 -44.45 45.16
C GLN A 6 1.22 -44.01 43.72
N THR A 7 0.69 -44.91 42.89
CA THR A 7 0.24 -44.56 41.52
C THR A 7 -0.98 -43.65 41.51
N VAL A 8 -1.95 -43.86 42.40
CA VAL A 8 -3.14 -42.98 42.54
C VAL A 8 -2.76 -41.58 43.06
N THR A 9 -1.80 -41.48 43.99
CA THR A 9 -1.33 -40.17 44.51
C THR A 9 -0.49 -39.40 43.49
N GLN A 10 0.32 -40.06 42.66
CA GLN A 10 1.02 -39.41 41.53
C GLN A 10 0.05 -38.97 40.42
N ASN A 11 -0.97 -39.76 40.08
CA ASN A 11 -1.96 -39.39 39.07
C ASN A 11 -2.83 -38.19 39.52
N ASN A 12 -3.20 -38.11 40.80
CA ASN A 12 -3.94 -36.96 41.37
C ASN A 12 -3.12 -35.65 41.38
N MET A 13 -1.82 -35.72 41.61
CA MET A 13 -0.94 -34.54 41.54
C MET A 13 -0.78 -34.05 40.09
N ASN A 14 -0.68 -34.98 39.12
CA ASN A 14 -0.53 -34.65 37.71
C ASN A 14 -1.81 -34.04 37.09
N SER A 15 -3.01 -34.49 37.49
CA SER A 15 -4.29 -33.96 36.98
C SER A 15 -4.63 -32.55 37.49
N SER A 16 -4.31 -32.26 38.75
CA SER A 16 -4.47 -30.90 39.31
C SER A 16 -3.52 -29.88 38.66
N LEU A 17 -2.28 -30.27 38.37
CA LEU A 17 -1.33 -29.42 37.63
C LEU A 17 -1.79 -29.18 36.18
N LEU A 18 -2.37 -30.21 35.55
CA LEU A 18 -2.95 -30.21 34.21
C LEU A 18 -4.08 -29.18 34.05
N THR A 19 -5.03 -29.17 34.97
CA THR A 19 -6.15 -28.23 34.94
C THR A 19 -5.68 -26.79 35.19
N GLN A 20 -4.64 -26.60 36.03
CA GLN A 20 -4.02 -25.30 36.25
C GLN A 20 -3.31 -24.75 35.00
N ASP A 21 -2.51 -25.57 34.31
CA ASP A 21 -1.79 -25.14 33.12
C ASP A 21 -2.74 -24.89 31.93
N LEU A 22 -3.79 -25.69 31.80
CA LEU A 22 -4.88 -25.41 30.85
C LEU A 22 -5.57 -24.07 31.16
N ALA A 23 -5.88 -23.81 32.43
CA ALA A 23 -6.47 -22.54 32.84
C ALA A 23 -5.56 -21.35 32.50
N LYS A 24 -4.23 -21.49 32.64
CA LYS A 24 -3.26 -20.45 32.21
C LYS A 24 -3.30 -20.22 30.70
N ILE A 25 -3.34 -21.29 29.89
CA ILE A 25 -3.44 -21.20 28.43
C ILE A 25 -4.72 -20.48 28.01
N ILE A 26 -5.85 -20.82 28.61
CA ILE A 26 -7.16 -20.22 28.29
C ILE A 26 -7.20 -18.75 28.73
N LYS A 27 -6.70 -18.44 29.94
CA LYS A 27 -6.60 -17.05 30.42
C LYS A 27 -5.75 -16.20 29.49
N ARG A 28 -4.66 -16.77 28.95
CA ARG A 28 -3.79 -16.11 27.98
C ARG A 28 -4.50 -15.89 26.64
N TYR A 29 -5.19 -16.91 26.11
CA TYR A 29 -6.03 -16.79 24.92
C TYR A 29 -7.06 -15.65 25.06
N LYS A 30 -7.79 -15.60 26.18
CA LYS A 30 -8.78 -14.54 26.46
C LYS A 30 -8.15 -13.16 26.53
N LYS A 31 -6.97 -13.05 27.17
CA LYS A 31 -6.22 -11.79 27.23
C LYS A 31 -5.89 -11.30 25.81
N TYR A 32 -5.44 -12.20 24.93
CA TYR A 32 -5.11 -11.87 23.55
C TYR A 32 -6.34 -11.55 22.70
N SER A 33 -7.43 -12.31 22.80
CA SER A 33 -8.66 -12.00 22.07
C SER A 33 -9.25 -10.63 22.44
N LEU A 34 -9.16 -10.24 23.72
CA LEU A 34 -9.53 -8.89 24.16
C LEU A 34 -8.62 -7.79 23.58
N TYR A 35 -7.30 -8.01 23.53
CA TYR A 35 -6.39 -7.06 22.88
C TYR A 35 -6.64 -6.93 21.39
N ILE A 36 -6.88 -8.04 20.68
CA ILE A 36 -7.23 -8.03 19.25
C ILE A 36 -8.51 -7.22 19.02
N LYS A 37 -9.53 -7.38 19.88
CA LYS A 37 -10.76 -6.59 19.79
C LYS A 37 -10.51 -5.09 19.98
N ARG A 38 -9.74 -4.69 20.99
CA ARG A 38 -9.37 -3.27 21.19
C ARG A 38 -8.61 -2.71 19.99
N LEU A 39 -7.66 -3.48 19.44
CA LEU A 39 -6.90 -3.09 18.27
C LEU A 39 -7.81 -2.88 17.04
N LEU A 40 -8.83 -3.71 16.86
CA LEU A 40 -9.85 -3.53 15.82
C LEU A 40 -10.63 -2.22 16.02
N GLU A 41 -11.08 -1.93 17.25
CA GLU A 41 -11.80 -0.69 17.59
C GLU A 41 -10.95 0.58 17.34
N GLU A 42 -9.66 0.55 17.71
CA GLU A 42 -8.72 1.65 17.47
C GLU A 42 -8.42 1.83 15.97
N THR A 43 -8.34 0.73 15.22
CA THR A 43 -8.18 0.73 13.77
C THR A 43 -9.38 1.39 13.11
N ASP A 44 -10.60 0.98 13.49
CA ASP A 44 -11.85 1.53 12.97
C ASP A 44 -11.96 3.03 13.23
N LYS A 45 -11.64 3.48 14.45
CA LYS A 45 -11.61 4.91 14.79
C LYS A 45 -10.66 5.69 13.87
N SER A 46 -9.50 5.12 13.58
CA SER A 46 -8.50 5.76 12.74
C SER A 46 -8.92 5.80 11.26
N TYR A 47 -9.57 4.74 10.78
CA TYR A 47 -10.08 4.67 9.41
C TYR A 47 -11.28 5.58 9.18
N SER A 48 -12.18 5.71 10.15
CA SER A 48 -13.27 6.70 10.10
C SER A 48 -12.71 8.12 9.97
N GLU A 49 -11.68 8.47 10.74
CA GLU A 49 -11.04 9.79 10.64
C GLU A 49 -10.40 10.04 9.25
N ILE A 50 -9.79 9.02 8.64
CA ILE A 50 -9.22 9.09 7.28
C ILE A 50 -10.31 9.34 6.23
N ILE A 51 -11.47 8.66 6.39
CA ILE A 51 -12.62 8.78 5.50
C ILE A 51 -13.25 10.18 5.64
N ASP A 52 -13.52 10.61 6.87
CA ASP A 52 -14.18 11.89 7.17
C ASP A 52 -13.36 13.10 6.68
N ARG A 53 -12.02 12.98 6.67
CA ARG A 53 -11.14 14.04 6.18
C ARG A 53 -10.80 13.94 4.69
N HIS A 54 -11.44 13.02 3.95
CA HIS A 54 -11.22 12.81 2.50
C HIS A 54 -9.74 12.69 2.10
N ILE A 55 -8.97 11.98 2.93
CA ILE A 55 -7.52 11.79 2.72
C ILE A 55 -7.26 10.79 1.58
N LEU A 56 -8.08 9.75 1.52
CA LEU A 56 -8.10 8.76 0.44
C LEU A 56 -9.41 8.85 -0.33
N THR A 57 -9.40 8.45 -1.60
CA THR A 57 -10.61 8.36 -2.42
C THR A 57 -11.54 7.28 -1.89
N PRO A 58 -12.87 7.39 -2.10
CA PRO A 58 -13.85 6.39 -1.63
C PRO A 58 -13.50 4.96 -2.05
N ASP A 59 -13.02 4.78 -3.29
CA ASP A 59 -12.61 3.46 -3.81
C ASP A 59 -11.42 2.89 -3.03
N LYS A 60 -10.40 3.70 -2.76
CA LYS A 60 -9.25 3.31 -1.94
C LYS A 60 -9.69 3.00 -0.50
N CYS A 61 -10.64 3.77 0.06
CA CYS A 61 -11.21 3.52 1.39
C CYS A 61 -12.00 2.20 1.47
N SER A 62 -12.62 1.74 0.39
CA SER A 62 -13.31 0.45 0.37
C SER A 62 -12.34 -0.73 0.51
N SER A 63 -11.14 -0.61 -0.07
CA SER A 63 -10.13 -1.68 -0.08
C SER A 63 -9.49 -1.94 1.28
N ILE A 64 -9.39 -0.93 2.15
CA ILE A 64 -8.80 -1.08 3.50
C ILE A 64 -9.77 -1.64 4.54
N LYS A 65 -11.08 -1.61 4.26
CA LYS A 65 -12.10 -2.04 5.23
C LYS A 65 -12.05 -3.56 5.41
N ILE A 66 -11.90 -3.99 6.67
CA ILE A 66 -12.04 -5.40 7.05
C ILE A 66 -13.47 -5.87 6.76
N SER A 67 -13.59 -7.04 6.13
CA SER A 67 -14.85 -7.64 5.69
C SER A 67 -15.82 -7.87 6.86
N LYS A 68 -17.13 -7.94 6.58
CA LYS A 68 -18.14 -8.20 7.63
C LYS A 68 -17.95 -9.56 8.29
N SER A 69 -17.63 -10.60 7.51
CA SER A 69 -17.36 -11.95 8.02
C SER A 69 -16.13 -12.00 8.92
N ASP A 70 -15.04 -11.33 8.53
CA ASP A 70 -13.83 -11.29 9.35
C ASP A 70 -14.04 -10.51 10.65
N ARG A 71 -14.83 -9.44 10.62
CA ARG A 71 -15.22 -8.69 11.82
C ARG A 71 -16.05 -9.56 12.77
N GLN A 72 -17.00 -10.32 12.25
CA GLN A 72 -17.79 -11.25 13.05
C GLN A 72 -16.89 -12.31 13.71
N TYR A 73 -15.95 -12.87 12.95
CA TYR A 73 -14.95 -13.80 13.48
C TYR A 73 -14.08 -13.19 14.59
N ILE A 74 -13.52 -11.99 14.38
CA ILE A 74 -12.69 -11.32 15.40
C ILE A 74 -13.50 -11.02 16.67
N ASN A 75 -14.74 -10.55 16.51
CA ASN A 75 -15.62 -10.21 17.63
C ASN A 75 -16.14 -11.44 18.39
N SER A 76 -16.18 -12.61 17.75
CA SER A 76 -16.62 -13.85 18.40
C SER A 76 -15.57 -14.46 19.33
N LEU A 77 -14.27 -14.25 19.06
CA LEU A 77 -13.17 -14.82 19.86
C LEU A 77 -13.21 -14.50 21.36
N PRO A 78 -13.49 -13.24 21.81
CA PRO A 78 -13.60 -12.94 23.23
C PRO A 78 -14.99 -13.18 23.82
N SER A 79 -16.06 -13.27 23.01
CA SER A 79 -17.44 -13.35 23.49
C SER A 79 -17.94 -14.79 23.65
N LEU A 80 -17.56 -15.69 22.74
CA LEU A 80 -18.02 -17.07 22.76
C LEU A 80 -17.23 -17.92 23.78
N PRO A 81 -17.87 -18.91 24.42
CA PRO A 81 -17.18 -19.91 25.24
C PRO A 81 -16.28 -20.81 24.39
N LEU A 82 -15.23 -21.35 25.01
CA LEU A 82 -14.43 -22.43 24.42
C LEU A 82 -15.09 -23.77 24.70
N GLY A 83 -15.14 -24.66 23.71
CA GLY A 83 -15.71 -26.01 23.88
C GLY A 83 -14.69 -27.10 23.57
N LEU A 84 -14.38 -27.93 24.55
CA LEU A 84 -13.69 -29.21 24.32
C LEU A 84 -14.73 -30.21 23.83
N ILE A 85 -14.74 -30.49 22.53
CA ILE A 85 -15.71 -31.39 21.89
C ILE A 85 -15.08 -32.78 21.85
N VAL A 86 -15.64 -33.68 22.66
CA VAL A 86 -15.15 -35.05 22.83
C VAL A 86 -16.01 -35.99 21.98
N CYS A 87 -15.43 -36.46 20.88
CA CYS A 87 -15.92 -37.52 20.02
C CYS A 87 -15.19 -38.84 20.35
N SER A 88 -15.79 -39.98 20.01
CA SER A 88 -15.20 -41.31 20.24
C SER A 88 -15.97 -42.36 19.45
N GLN A 89 -15.31 -43.49 19.15
CA GLN A 89 -15.95 -44.68 18.56
C GLN A 89 -17.01 -45.27 19.50
N THR A 90 -16.83 -45.16 20.82
CA THR A 90 -17.83 -45.59 21.81
C THR A 90 -18.04 -44.58 22.93
N TYR A 91 -19.18 -44.72 23.62
CA TYR A 91 -19.44 -44.00 24.87
C TYR A 91 -18.40 -44.29 25.95
N TYR A 92 -17.86 -45.52 26.01
CA TYR A 92 -16.85 -45.89 26.99
C TYR A 92 -15.60 -45.01 26.86
N GLY A 93 -15.08 -44.80 25.64
CA GLY A 93 -13.96 -43.89 25.40
C GLY A 93 -14.24 -42.45 25.80
N LYS A 94 -15.47 -41.95 25.58
CA LYS A 94 -15.89 -40.59 26.01
C LYS A 94 -15.90 -40.49 27.55
N ALA A 95 -16.56 -41.43 28.22
CA ALA A 95 -16.68 -41.46 29.68
C ALA A 95 -15.32 -41.59 30.36
N ARG A 96 -14.49 -42.52 29.88
CA ARG A 96 -13.12 -42.74 30.40
C ARG A 96 -12.25 -41.51 30.22
N PHE A 97 -12.24 -40.89 29.03
CA PHE A 97 -11.49 -39.65 28.79
C PHE A 97 -11.93 -38.55 29.75
N VAL A 98 -13.23 -38.30 29.88
CA VAL A 98 -13.74 -37.22 30.73
C VAL A 98 -13.41 -37.48 32.20
N ASN A 99 -13.56 -38.71 32.68
CA ASN A 99 -13.25 -39.05 34.06
C ASN A 99 -11.77 -38.93 34.39
N GLU A 100 -10.89 -39.42 33.51
CA GLU A 100 -9.45 -39.28 33.67
C GLU A 100 -9.01 -37.81 33.57
N PHE A 101 -9.60 -37.03 32.66
CA PHE A 101 -9.32 -35.59 32.49
C PHE A 101 -9.76 -34.76 33.70
N LEU A 102 -10.94 -35.05 34.25
CA LEU A 102 -11.47 -34.38 35.45
C LEU A 102 -10.86 -34.92 36.75
N ASN A 103 -10.23 -36.09 36.69
CA ASN A 103 -9.81 -36.86 37.86
C ASN A 103 -10.96 -37.13 38.84
N GLU A 104 -12.14 -37.37 38.29
CA GLU A 104 -13.39 -37.65 39.00
C GLU A 104 -14.16 -38.73 38.24
N SER A 105 -14.86 -39.63 38.93
CA SER A 105 -15.67 -40.69 38.31
C SER A 105 -17.02 -40.20 37.76
N LEU A 106 -17.07 -38.98 37.21
CA LEU A 106 -18.33 -38.26 36.92
C LEU A 106 -19.28 -39.06 36.01
N LEU A 107 -18.77 -39.71 34.97
CA LEU A 107 -19.56 -40.47 34.00
C LEU A 107 -19.42 -41.97 34.25
N PRO A 108 -20.49 -42.76 34.14
CA PRO A 108 -20.41 -44.21 34.32
C PRO A 108 -19.58 -44.87 33.20
N GLU A 109 -18.48 -45.54 33.56
CA GLU A 109 -17.59 -46.27 32.62
C GLU A 109 -18.04 -47.70 32.31
N SER A 110 -19.23 -48.12 32.74
CA SER A 110 -19.66 -49.51 32.58
C SER A 110 -19.93 -49.87 31.12
N SER A 111 -19.31 -50.97 30.66
CA SER A 111 -19.46 -51.63 29.36
C SER A 111 -20.86 -52.20 29.04
N ILE A 112 -21.92 -51.68 29.65
CA ILE A 112 -23.31 -52.19 29.62
C ILE A 112 -24.25 -51.09 29.09
N VAL A 113 -23.78 -50.29 28.13
CA VAL A 113 -24.71 -49.58 27.24
C VAL A 113 -25.02 -50.60 26.14
N ASN A 114 -26.28 -51.04 26.03
CA ASN A 114 -26.64 -51.94 24.94
C ASN A 114 -26.29 -51.25 23.61
N LYS A 115 -25.92 -52.01 22.57
CA LYS A 115 -25.61 -51.42 21.25
C LYS A 115 -26.75 -50.54 20.69
N THR A 116 -27.96 -50.71 21.19
CA THR A 116 -29.19 -50.00 20.80
C THR A 116 -29.49 -48.76 21.66
N ASP A 117 -28.82 -48.59 22.80
CA ASP A 117 -29.10 -47.49 23.71
C ASP A 117 -28.53 -46.18 23.13
N VAL A 118 -29.34 -45.12 23.19
CA VAL A 118 -28.99 -43.79 22.68
C VAL A 118 -28.38 -42.97 23.81
N VAL A 119 -27.18 -42.44 23.60
CA VAL A 119 -26.54 -41.54 24.56
C VAL A 119 -26.80 -40.10 24.13
N ARG A 120 -27.39 -39.32 25.04
CA ARG A 120 -27.67 -37.89 24.83
C ARG A 120 -26.38 -37.08 24.73
N MET A 121 -26.50 -35.89 24.17
CA MET A 121 -25.45 -34.89 24.24
C MET A 121 -25.29 -34.40 25.68
N ILE A 122 -24.05 -34.25 26.16
CA ILE A 122 -23.76 -33.79 27.53
C ILE A 122 -22.89 -32.56 27.47
N ARG A 123 -23.25 -31.51 28.22
CA ARG A 123 -22.47 -30.28 28.41
C ARG A 123 -22.07 -30.17 29.87
N ILE A 124 -20.77 -30.09 30.14
CA ILE A 124 -20.23 -29.84 31.48
C ILE A 124 -19.71 -28.40 31.54
N MET A 125 -20.17 -27.64 32.53
CA MET A 125 -19.83 -26.22 32.69
C MET A 125 -19.61 -25.83 34.15
N HIS A 126 -18.92 -24.69 34.35
CA HIS A 126 -18.68 -24.14 35.68
C HIS A 126 -19.95 -23.53 36.30
N HIS A 127 -20.20 -23.82 37.57
CA HIS A 127 -21.17 -23.10 38.39
C HIS A 127 -20.80 -23.21 39.87
N SER A 128 -21.11 -22.17 40.66
CA SER A 128 -20.78 -22.14 42.10
C SER A 128 -21.52 -23.24 42.89
N THR A 129 -22.76 -23.53 42.51
CA THR A 129 -23.55 -24.63 43.05
C THR A 129 -23.66 -25.76 42.04
N PRO A 130 -23.39 -27.01 42.42
CA PRO A 130 -23.51 -28.13 41.49
C PRO A 130 -24.98 -28.43 41.21
N SER A 131 -25.34 -28.60 39.94
CA SER A 131 -26.70 -28.91 39.48
C SER A 131 -26.67 -29.64 38.14
N ALA A 132 -27.76 -30.30 37.75
CA ALA A 132 -27.96 -30.72 36.37
C ALA A 132 -29.36 -30.32 35.89
N SER A 133 -29.48 -30.09 34.60
CA SER A 133 -30.75 -29.78 33.94
C SER A 133 -30.79 -30.40 32.56
N LEU A 134 -31.99 -30.80 32.12
CA LEU A 134 -32.24 -31.30 30.78
C LEU A 134 -32.85 -30.17 29.95
N ASN A 135 -32.23 -29.84 28.82
CA ASN A 135 -32.66 -28.73 27.97
C ASN A 135 -32.97 -29.24 26.56
N ILE A 136 -34.16 -28.96 26.04
CA ILE A 136 -34.56 -29.37 24.70
C ILE A 136 -34.03 -28.33 23.70
N SER A 137 -33.29 -28.81 22.70
CA SER A 137 -32.67 -27.93 21.69
C SER A 137 -33.74 -27.21 20.87
N GLY A 138 -33.92 -25.89 21.08
CA GLY A 138 -34.82 -25.04 20.28
C GLY A 138 -36.09 -24.54 20.99
N SER A 139 -36.34 -24.92 22.24
CA SER A 139 -37.43 -24.39 23.07
C SER A 139 -36.90 -23.78 24.38
N PHE A 140 -37.57 -22.75 24.90
CA PHE A 140 -37.28 -22.19 26.24
C PHE A 140 -37.87 -23.05 27.38
N GLU A 141 -38.40 -24.23 27.06
CA GLU A 141 -38.97 -25.15 28.05
C GLU A 141 -37.85 -25.97 28.68
N LEU A 142 -37.51 -25.62 29.92
CA LEU A 142 -36.83 -26.54 30.82
C LEU A 142 -37.81 -27.68 31.15
N LEU A 143 -37.37 -28.92 30.95
CA LEU A 143 -37.88 -30.03 31.74
C LEU A 143 -37.30 -29.86 33.16
N GLU A 144 -37.88 -28.93 33.93
CA GLU A 144 -37.52 -28.65 35.33
C GLU A 144 -37.84 -29.88 36.19
N THR A 145 -36.89 -30.82 36.24
CA THR A 145 -36.77 -31.75 37.36
C THR A 145 -35.66 -31.22 38.25
N ASP A 146 -35.99 -30.22 39.07
CA ASP A 146 -35.10 -29.71 40.12
C ASP A 146 -34.70 -30.87 41.04
N TYR A 147 -33.46 -31.36 40.89
CA TYR A 147 -32.94 -32.38 41.78
C TYR A 147 -32.60 -31.78 43.14
N ASP A 148 -33.09 -32.45 44.19
CA ASP A 148 -32.85 -32.10 45.59
C ASP A 148 -31.35 -31.89 45.86
N GLN A 149 -31.00 -30.73 46.42
CA GLN A 149 -29.64 -30.35 46.84
C GLN A 149 -28.99 -31.34 47.84
N ARG A 150 -29.73 -32.34 48.32
CA ARG A 150 -29.39 -33.20 49.46
C ARG A 150 -28.83 -34.58 49.09
N SER A 151 -28.87 -35.03 47.83
CA SER A 151 -28.43 -36.37 47.42
C SER A 151 -27.02 -36.42 46.79
N LEU A 152 -26.22 -35.36 46.90
CA LEU A 152 -25.21 -35.04 45.91
C LEU A 152 -23.77 -35.08 46.43
N SER A 153 -23.26 -36.28 46.72
CA SER A 153 -21.90 -36.56 46.28
C SER A 153 -22.01 -36.81 44.76
N TRP A 154 -21.87 -35.77 43.92
CA TRP A 154 -21.84 -35.89 42.45
C TRP A 154 -20.60 -36.69 41.94
N SER A 155 -20.25 -37.78 42.61
CA SER A 155 -19.21 -38.69 42.18
C SER A 155 -19.60 -39.40 40.90
N ASN A 156 -20.90 -39.71 40.69
CA ASN A 156 -21.42 -40.36 39.48
C ASN A 156 -22.73 -39.70 39.01
N ALA A 157 -22.79 -39.24 37.75
CA ALA A 157 -24.02 -38.75 37.12
C ALA A 157 -25.02 -39.92 36.94
N PRO A 158 -26.34 -39.70 37.15
CA PRO A 158 -27.30 -40.79 37.12
C PRO A 158 -27.51 -41.29 35.69
N ARG A 159 -27.50 -42.62 35.52
CA ARG A 159 -27.55 -43.30 34.21
C ARG A 159 -28.79 -42.96 33.39
N ASP A 160 -29.94 -42.81 34.04
CA ASP A 160 -31.23 -42.57 33.38
C ASP A 160 -31.31 -41.18 32.69
N TYR A 161 -30.41 -40.26 33.02
CA TYR A 161 -30.31 -38.95 32.36
C TYR A 161 -29.34 -38.94 31.18
N ILE A 162 -28.44 -39.93 31.11
CA ILE A 162 -27.43 -40.04 30.06
C ILE A 162 -27.95 -40.92 28.91
N ILE A 163 -28.67 -42.00 29.27
CA ILE A 163 -29.12 -43.03 28.34
C ILE A 163 -30.62 -42.92 28.13
N VAL A 164 -31.04 -42.80 26.87
CA VAL A 164 -32.42 -43.05 26.45
C VAL A 164 -32.51 -44.51 26.02
N LYS A 165 -33.33 -45.30 26.72
CA LYS A 165 -33.57 -46.69 26.35
C LYS A 165 -34.47 -46.73 25.12
N ASP A 166 -34.06 -47.49 24.12
CA ASP A 166 -34.88 -47.80 22.94
C ASP A 166 -35.95 -48.84 23.34
N GLU A 167 -36.92 -48.44 24.14
CA GLU A 167 -38.06 -49.28 24.50
C GLU A 167 -39.06 -49.27 23.36
N LYS A 168 -39.04 -50.32 22.53
CA LYS A 168 -40.06 -50.65 21.51
C LYS A 168 -41.52 -50.76 22.04
N ASN A 169 -41.77 -50.44 23.31
CA ASN A 169 -43.04 -50.61 24.01
C ASN A 169 -43.53 -49.34 24.74
N SER A 170 -42.96 -48.15 24.47
CA SER A 170 -43.50 -46.93 25.05
C SER A 170 -44.76 -46.48 24.28
N THR A 171 -45.78 -46.03 25.00
CA THR A 171 -47.02 -45.44 24.48
C THR A 171 -46.86 -43.97 24.07
N LEU A 172 -45.62 -43.47 23.96
CA LEU A 172 -45.32 -42.07 23.63
C LEU A 172 -45.46 -41.83 22.13
N SER A 173 -45.93 -40.63 21.78
CA SER A 173 -46.02 -40.21 20.37
C SER A 173 -44.62 -40.10 19.74
N SER A 174 -44.52 -40.24 18.41
CA SER A 174 -43.23 -40.11 17.69
C SER A 174 -42.49 -38.81 18.01
N ASP A 175 -43.25 -37.74 18.24
CA ASP A 175 -42.72 -36.41 18.50
C ASP A 175 -42.13 -36.30 19.91
N GLU A 176 -42.76 -36.89 20.93
CA GLU A 176 -42.24 -36.92 22.31
C GLU A 176 -40.95 -37.75 22.43
N HIS A 177 -40.84 -38.84 21.68
CA HIS A 177 -39.62 -39.64 21.63
C HIS A 177 -38.45 -38.90 20.97
N ASP A 178 -38.71 -38.15 19.90
CA ASP A 178 -37.68 -37.32 19.23
C ASP A 178 -37.23 -36.13 20.12
N HIS A 179 -38.14 -35.56 20.91
CA HIS A 179 -37.81 -34.51 21.91
C HIS A 179 -36.94 -35.05 23.05
N GLU A 180 -37.19 -36.28 23.50
CA GLU A 180 -36.33 -36.94 24.45
C GLU A 180 -34.97 -37.29 23.83
N GLU A 181 -34.89 -37.87 22.64
CA GLU A 181 -33.58 -38.19 22.04
C GLU A 181 -32.68 -36.95 21.82
N THR A 182 -33.28 -35.76 21.60
CA THR A 182 -32.57 -34.50 21.28
C THR A 182 -32.23 -33.59 22.47
N ALA A 183 -32.69 -33.92 23.69
CA ALA A 183 -32.43 -33.05 24.83
C ALA A 183 -30.97 -33.13 25.33
N LEU A 184 -30.38 -31.97 25.57
CA LEU A 184 -29.04 -31.74 26.08
C LEU A 184 -29.02 -31.85 27.61
N LEU A 185 -28.18 -32.73 28.14
CA LEU A 185 -27.90 -32.79 29.57
C LEU A 185 -26.83 -31.75 29.95
N GLU A 186 -27.21 -30.72 30.68
CA GLU A 186 -26.26 -29.75 31.24
C GLU A 186 -25.88 -30.15 32.68
N ILE A 187 -24.60 -30.43 32.90
CA ILE A 187 -24.02 -30.70 34.21
C ILE A 187 -23.21 -29.48 34.64
N ARG A 188 -23.58 -28.89 35.77
CA ARG A 188 -22.94 -27.72 36.35
C ARG A 188 -22.15 -28.13 37.59
N LYS A 189 -20.85 -27.82 37.63
CA LYS A 189 -19.97 -28.16 38.76
C LYS A 189 -19.03 -27.00 39.14
N PRO A 190 -18.58 -26.89 40.40
CA PRO A 190 -17.63 -25.87 40.86
C PRO A 190 -16.18 -26.19 40.48
N LEU A 191 -15.93 -26.49 39.20
CA LEU A 191 -14.59 -26.76 38.67
C LEU A 191 -13.92 -25.45 38.24
N GLU A 192 -12.95 -24.96 39.00
CA GLU A 192 -12.36 -23.61 38.79
C GLU A 192 -11.77 -23.41 37.38
N PHE A 193 -11.15 -24.45 36.80
CA PHE A 193 -10.55 -24.35 35.47
C PHE A 193 -11.60 -24.16 34.35
N LEU A 194 -12.85 -24.60 34.57
CA LEU A 194 -13.98 -24.33 33.68
C LEU A 194 -14.50 -22.89 33.83
N GLY A 195 -14.21 -22.22 34.96
CA GLY A 195 -14.65 -20.86 35.28
C GLY A 195 -14.16 -19.79 34.30
N ASN A 196 -13.16 -20.10 33.47
CA ASN A 196 -12.75 -19.26 32.35
C ASN A 196 -13.59 -19.50 31.08
N ASN A 197 -14.91 -19.66 31.21
CA ASN A 197 -15.84 -19.85 30.08
C ASN A 197 -15.42 -21.01 29.15
N LEU A 198 -14.87 -22.08 29.75
CA LEU A 198 -14.58 -23.35 29.08
C LEU A 198 -15.71 -24.32 29.40
N GLN A 199 -16.15 -25.05 28.39
CA GLN A 199 -17.16 -26.09 28.51
C GLN A 199 -16.62 -27.38 27.91
N ILE A 200 -17.01 -28.52 28.48
CA ILE A 200 -16.75 -29.84 27.90
C ILE A 200 -18.05 -30.31 27.28
N LEU A 201 -17.98 -30.70 26.02
CA LEU A 201 -19.13 -31.13 25.25
C LEU A 201 -18.89 -32.53 24.73
N ILE A 202 -19.76 -33.44 25.11
CA ILE A 202 -19.66 -34.85 24.77
C ILE A 202 -20.69 -35.11 23.69
N THR A 203 -20.23 -35.58 22.53
CA THR A 203 -21.13 -35.85 21.41
C THR A 203 -22.03 -37.05 21.71
N PRO A 204 -23.26 -37.06 21.19
CA PRO A 204 -24.15 -38.20 21.35
C PRO A 204 -23.56 -39.47 20.69
N THR A 205 -24.09 -40.63 21.07
CA THR A 205 -23.71 -41.94 20.49
C THR A 205 -24.98 -42.71 20.13
N ASN A 206 -24.98 -43.45 19.02
CA ASN A 206 -26.12 -44.24 18.54
C ASN A 206 -27.42 -43.44 18.22
N GLN A 207 -27.35 -42.12 18.03
CA GLN A 207 -28.52 -41.33 17.58
C GLN A 207 -28.81 -41.53 16.09
N LYS A 208 -30.10 -41.45 15.70
CA LYS A 208 -30.54 -41.42 14.29
C LYS A 208 -30.17 -40.12 13.55
N LEU A 209 -29.73 -39.10 14.28
CA LEU A 209 -29.36 -37.78 13.76
C LEU A 209 -28.09 -37.81 12.91
N HIS A 210 -28.10 -37.09 11.79
CA HIS A 210 -26.94 -36.99 10.91
C HIS A 210 -25.81 -36.18 11.57
N VAL A 211 -24.57 -36.67 11.51
CA VAL A 211 -23.33 -36.02 12.01
C VAL A 211 -23.25 -34.54 11.63
N LYS A 212 -23.77 -34.16 10.45
CA LYS A 212 -23.84 -32.77 9.98
C LYS A 212 -24.66 -31.84 10.87
N GLN A 213 -25.82 -32.30 11.32
CA GLN A 213 -26.70 -31.53 12.21
C GLN A 213 -26.05 -31.38 13.58
N ILE A 214 -25.47 -32.46 14.11
CA ILE A 214 -24.76 -32.49 15.39
C ILE A 214 -23.59 -31.49 15.38
N ILE A 215 -22.73 -31.52 14.35
CA ILE A 215 -21.61 -30.58 14.24
C ILE A 215 -22.11 -29.14 14.12
N SER A 216 -23.17 -28.87 13.35
CA SER A 216 -23.73 -27.52 13.23
C SER A 216 -24.28 -26.99 14.57
N GLN A 217 -25.03 -27.80 15.31
CA GLN A 217 -25.58 -27.46 16.62
C GLN A 217 -24.48 -27.23 17.66
N ILE A 218 -23.42 -28.04 17.62
CA ILE A 218 -22.26 -27.91 18.52
C ILE A 218 -21.48 -26.62 18.28
N THR A 219 -21.37 -26.20 17.01
CA THR A 219 -20.48 -25.11 16.60
C THR A 219 -21.15 -23.74 16.51
N GLU A 220 -22.49 -23.67 16.61
CA GLU A 220 -23.26 -22.43 16.40
C GLU A 220 -22.91 -21.31 17.40
N ASN A 221 -22.54 -21.64 18.65
CA ASN A 221 -22.32 -20.66 19.71
C ASN A 221 -21.08 -20.94 20.59
N ILE A 222 -20.12 -21.72 20.08
CA ILE A 222 -18.94 -22.16 20.83
C ILE A 222 -17.73 -22.10 19.90
N ILE A 223 -16.55 -21.82 20.45
CA ILE A 223 -15.28 -21.97 19.73
C ILE A 223 -14.81 -23.41 19.90
N PRO A 224 -14.87 -24.25 18.84
CA PRO A 224 -14.67 -25.68 18.97
C PRO A 224 -13.19 -26.06 19.09
N ILE A 225 -12.91 -27.05 19.94
CA ILE A 225 -11.65 -27.77 20.03
C ILE A 225 -11.99 -29.26 19.94
N PHE A 226 -11.77 -29.85 18.77
CA PHE A 226 -12.16 -31.23 18.51
C PHE A 226 -11.12 -32.23 19.05
N ILE A 227 -11.62 -33.22 19.77
CA ILE A 227 -10.89 -34.36 20.30
C ILE A 227 -11.63 -35.62 19.85
N TYR A 228 -10.92 -36.56 19.23
CA TYR A 228 -11.48 -37.83 18.80
C TYR A 228 -10.76 -38.98 19.50
N ILE A 229 -11.49 -39.72 20.33
CA ILE A 229 -10.97 -40.84 21.11
C ILE A 229 -11.09 -42.14 20.30
N ILE A 230 -9.99 -42.89 20.22
CA ILE A 230 -9.90 -44.18 19.54
C ILE A 230 -9.69 -45.24 20.62
N ASP A 231 -10.76 -45.98 20.94
CA ASP A 231 -10.80 -46.95 22.05
C ASP A 231 -11.04 -48.39 21.58
N GLN A 232 -11.15 -48.65 20.28
CA GLN A 232 -11.31 -50.00 19.71
C GLN A 232 -10.05 -50.52 18.98
N GLY A 233 -8.90 -49.85 19.16
CA GLY A 233 -7.61 -50.28 18.62
C GLY A 233 -7.38 -50.09 17.12
N LYS A 234 -8.43 -49.88 16.31
CA LYS A 234 -8.38 -49.51 14.89
C LYS A 234 -9.60 -48.68 14.48
N LEU A 235 -9.53 -47.96 13.36
CA LEU A 235 -10.71 -47.31 12.76
C LEU A 235 -11.47 -48.31 11.88
N PHE A 236 -12.79 -48.39 12.05
CA PHE A 236 -13.71 -49.17 11.24
C PHE A 236 -14.38 -48.31 10.17
N ASP A 237 -15.09 -48.93 9.22
CA ASP A 237 -15.72 -48.23 8.09
C ASP A 237 -16.68 -47.12 8.54
N HIS A 238 -17.41 -47.31 9.64
CA HIS A 238 -18.31 -46.29 10.18
C HIS A 238 -17.57 -45.07 10.75
N ASP A 239 -16.43 -45.29 11.42
CA ASP A 239 -15.57 -44.22 11.94
C ASP A 239 -14.97 -43.41 10.79
N ILE A 240 -14.55 -44.10 9.72
CA ILE A 240 -14.01 -43.49 8.50
C ILE A 240 -15.05 -42.56 7.86
N VAL A 241 -16.27 -43.05 7.68
CA VAL A 241 -17.37 -42.25 7.10
C VAL A 241 -17.69 -41.03 7.98
N GLU A 242 -17.69 -41.18 9.31
CA GLU A 242 -17.89 -40.06 10.23
C GLU A 242 -16.79 -38.99 10.07
N LEU A 243 -15.52 -39.40 10.02
CA LEU A 243 -14.38 -38.52 9.88
C LEU A 243 -14.31 -37.85 8.50
N GLU A 244 -14.64 -38.56 7.42
CA GLU A 244 -14.78 -37.99 6.07
C GLU A 244 -15.88 -36.92 6.02
N LEU A 245 -17.02 -37.20 6.65
CA LEU A 245 -18.13 -36.26 6.74
C LEU A 245 -17.73 -35.02 7.56
N PHE A 246 -17.01 -35.20 8.67
CA PHE A 246 -16.44 -34.10 9.43
C PHE A 246 -15.54 -33.23 8.56
N HIS A 247 -14.61 -33.84 7.81
CA HIS A 247 -13.69 -33.14 6.93
C HIS A 247 -14.43 -32.35 5.84
N SER A 248 -15.55 -32.88 5.32
CA SER A 248 -16.37 -32.17 4.34
C SER A 248 -17.08 -30.92 4.90
N ILE A 249 -17.45 -30.94 6.19
CA ILE A 249 -18.19 -29.85 6.85
C ILE A 249 -17.23 -28.77 7.37
N ALA A 250 -16.10 -29.20 7.94
CA ALA A 250 -15.14 -28.34 8.62
C ALA A 250 -13.69 -28.67 8.19
N PRO A 251 -13.34 -28.49 6.90
CA PRO A 251 -12.06 -28.93 6.34
C PRO A 251 -10.84 -28.27 7.01
N ASP A 252 -11.02 -27.06 7.54
CA ASP A 252 -9.95 -26.27 8.16
C ASP A 252 -9.80 -26.48 9.69
N GLN A 253 -10.62 -27.37 10.28
CA GLN A 253 -10.60 -27.65 11.71
C GLN A 253 -9.74 -28.88 12.03
N PRO A 254 -8.63 -28.71 12.78
CA PRO A 254 -7.82 -29.83 13.22
C PRO A 254 -8.56 -30.64 14.29
N ILE A 255 -8.21 -31.92 14.37
CA ILE A 255 -8.70 -32.86 15.36
C ILE A 255 -7.50 -33.37 16.16
N LEU A 256 -7.64 -33.48 17.48
CA LEU A 256 -6.69 -34.23 18.29
C LEU A 256 -7.17 -35.67 18.43
N PHE A 257 -6.44 -36.61 17.85
CA PHE A 257 -6.72 -38.03 18.00
C PHE A 257 -6.02 -38.57 19.26
N ILE A 258 -6.75 -39.27 20.12
CA ILE A 258 -6.20 -39.86 21.34
C ILE A 258 -6.54 -41.36 21.35
N ARG A 259 -5.52 -42.21 21.30
CA ARG A 259 -5.70 -43.66 21.41
C ARG A 259 -5.69 -44.09 22.88
N ILE A 260 -6.68 -44.87 23.29
CA ILE A 260 -6.79 -45.44 24.64
C ILE A 260 -6.84 -46.97 24.52
N ASP A 261 -5.98 -47.68 25.25
CA ASP A 261 -6.04 -49.13 25.33
C ASP A 261 -7.14 -49.57 26.30
N GLN A 262 -7.97 -50.53 25.90
CA GLN A 262 -8.93 -51.15 26.80
C GLN A 262 -8.17 -52.03 27.80
N ASP A 263 -8.35 -51.77 29.10
CA ASP A 263 -7.84 -52.65 30.14
C ASP A 263 -8.59 -53.98 30.07
N ASN A 264 -7.89 -55.03 29.59
CA ASN A 264 -8.33 -56.43 29.46
C ASN A 264 -9.07 -56.84 28.18
N SER A 265 -8.38 -56.80 27.03
CA SER A 265 -8.44 -57.98 26.16
C SER A 265 -7.17 -58.80 26.36
N THR A 266 -7.38 -60.09 26.61
CA THR A 266 -6.34 -61.11 26.71
C THR A 266 -5.25 -60.88 25.67
N LYS A 267 -3.99 -60.79 26.13
CA LYS A 267 -2.82 -60.96 25.28
C LYS A 267 -2.87 -62.36 24.65
N GLU A 268 -3.64 -62.54 23.58
CA GLU A 268 -3.39 -63.64 22.67
C GLU A 268 -2.07 -63.32 21.97
N PRO A 269 -1.07 -64.22 22.05
CA PRO A 269 0.17 -64.04 21.32
C PRO A 269 -0.12 -64.35 19.87
N THR A 270 -0.54 -63.35 19.08
CA THR A 270 -0.57 -63.49 17.63
C THR A 270 0.87 -63.49 17.13
N SER A 271 1.37 -64.70 16.88
CA SER A 271 2.48 -64.98 15.99
C SER A 271 2.18 -64.39 14.62
N ASN A 272 2.68 -63.18 14.34
CA ASN A 272 3.06 -62.68 13.01
C ASN A 272 3.76 -61.34 13.18
N ILE A 273 4.75 -61.07 12.33
CA ILE A 273 5.47 -59.80 12.24
C ILE A 273 4.50 -58.75 11.65
N GLY A 274 3.54 -58.30 12.45
CA GLY A 274 2.47 -57.36 12.07
C GLY A 274 2.69 -55.99 12.70
N GLU A 275 2.32 -54.94 11.96
CA GLU A 275 2.33 -53.54 12.42
C GLU A 275 1.58 -53.41 13.76
N THR A 276 2.08 -52.57 14.68
CA THR A 276 1.41 -52.32 15.96
C THR A 276 0.07 -51.59 15.74
N PRO A 277 -0.94 -51.74 16.62
CA PRO A 277 -2.23 -51.06 16.49
C PRO A 277 -2.11 -49.53 16.34
N CYS A 278 -1.14 -48.91 17.02
CA CYS A 278 -0.85 -47.48 16.86
C CYS A 278 -0.39 -47.12 15.43
N VAL A 279 0.49 -47.93 14.83
CA VAL A 279 0.98 -47.71 13.46
C VAL A 279 -0.14 -47.87 12.44
N GLN A 280 -1.01 -48.86 12.66
CA GLN A 280 -2.18 -49.08 11.82
C GLN A 280 -3.13 -47.87 11.83
N VAL A 281 -3.51 -47.37 13.01
CA VAL A 281 -4.38 -46.19 13.15
C VAL A 281 -3.73 -44.95 12.54
N PHE A 282 -2.43 -44.73 12.81
CA PHE A 282 -1.71 -43.59 12.25
C PHE A 282 -1.74 -43.60 10.72
N ARG A 283 -1.56 -44.77 10.09
CA ARG A 283 -1.65 -44.93 8.65
C ARG A 283 -3.05 -44.65 8.11
N GLN A 284 -4.09 -45.19 8.75
CA GLN A 284 -5.48 -44.91 8.38
C GLN A 284 -5.78 -43.40 8.42
N LEU A 285 -5.30 -42.69 9.44
CA LEU A 285 -5.47 -41.23 9.56
C LEU A 285 -4.65 -40.42 8.53
N CYS A 286 -3.48 -40.94 8.13
CA CYS A 286 -2.72 -40.38 7.01
C CYS A 286 -3.46 -40.56 5.67
N ASP A 287 -4.04 -41.74 5.43
CA ASP A 287 -4.80 -42.04 4.21
C ASP A 287 -6.05 -41.13 4.10
N LEU A 288 -6.66 -40.79 5.24
CA LEU A 288 -7.75 -39.81 5.33
C LEU A 288 -7.31 -38.34 5.24
N GLY A 289 -6.01 -38.08 5.17
CA GLY A 289 -5.46 -36.73 5.04
C GLY A 289 -5.46 -35.88 6.32
N PHE A 290 -5.73 -36.49 7.49
CA PHE A 290 -5.65 -35.79 8.78
C PHE A 290 -4.20 -35.64 9.28
N LEU A 291 -3.39 -36.69 9.08
CA LEU A 291 -1.98 -36.73 9.46
C LEU A 291 -1.10 -36.74 8.20
N SER A 292 0.19 -36.42 8.34
CA SER A 292 1.17 -36.57 7.25
C SER A 292 2.39 -37.37 7.70
N LEU A 293 2.90 -38.23 6.82
CA LEU A 293 4.23 -38.83 6.98
C LEU A 293 5.28 -37.74 6.73
N LEU A 294 5.89 -37.21 7.79
CA LEU A 294 7.09 -36.40 7.64
C LEU A 294 8.25 -37.33 7.26
N THR A 295 8.67 -37.31 5.99
CA THR A 295 9.98 -37.83 5.59
C THR A 295 11.04 -36.95 6.22
N THR A 296 11.94 -37.54 7.01
CA THR A 296 13.07 -36.86 7.66
C THR A 296 14.15 -36.49 6.63
N GLU A 297 13.85 -35.64 5.65
CA GLU A 297 14.83 -35.01 4.76
C GLU A 297 14.36 -33.61 4.36
N SER A 298 14.66 -32.61 5.21
CA SER A 298 14.89 -31.19 4.86
C SER A 298 14.73 -30.29 6.09
N CYS A 299 15.65 -30.43 7.05
CA CYS A 299 15.95 -29.32 7.95
C CYS A 299 17.01 -28.47 7.24
N GLU A 300 16.56 -27.46 6.49
CA GLU A 300 17.32 -26.28 6.01
C GLU A 300 16.62 -25.68 4.78
N GLN A 301 15.44 -25.09 4.96
CA GLN A 301 14.94 -23.99 4.13
C GLN A 301 13.72 -23.35 4.80
N THR A 302 13.67 -22.03 4.72
CA THR A 302 12.64 -21.15 5.27
C THR A 302 11.23 -21.58 4.86
N PRO A 303 10.27 -21.71 5.80
CA PRO A 303 8.89 -21.92 5.40
C PRO A 303 8.34 -20.59 4.88
N GLU A 304 8.37 -20.43 3.55
CA GLU A 304 7.51 -19.46 2.89
C GLU A 304 6.05 -19.81 3.19
N VAL A 305 5.32 -18.78 3.59
CA VAL A 305 3.89 -18.76 3.86
C VAL A 305 3.15 -19.18 2.60
N ASN A 306 2.86 -20.47 2.39
CA ASN A 306 1.78 -20.97 1.51
C ASN A 306 1.58 -22.51 1.49
N SER A 307 1.80 -23.23 2.60
CA SER A 307 1.29 -24.60 2.74
C SER A 307 0.63 -24.84 4.11
N SER A 308 -0.39 -24.05 4.42
CA SER A 308 -1.21 -24.18 5.62
C SER A 308 -2.28 -25.27 5.49
N LYS A 309 -1.88 -26.54 5.29
CA LYS A 309 -2.79 -27.65 5.65
C LYS A 309 -2.65 -27.87 7.15
N PHE A 310 -3.68 -27.53 7.90
CA PHE A 310 -3.70 -27.64 9.35
C PHE A 310 -3.54 -29.11 9.75
N GLN A 311 -2.44 -29.43 10.42
CA GLN A 311 -2.09 -30.81 10.75
C GLN A 311 -2.80 -31.18 12.06
N SER A 312 -3.69 -32.18 12.00
CA SER A 312 -4.18 -32.86 13.19
C SER A 312 -3.01 -33.54 13.91
N ASP A 313 -3.14 -33.80 15.21
CA ASP A 313 -2.12 -34.49 16.01
C ASP A 313 -2.70 -35.82 16.52
N MET A 314 -1.84 -36.82 16.75
CA MET A 314 -2.23 -38.09 17.39
C MET A 314 -1.38 -38.32 18.65
N ILE A 315 -2.04 -38.69 19.75
CA ILE A 315 -1.41 -39.08 21.01
C ILE A 315 -1.67 -40.56 21.25
N ASP A 316 -0.59 -41.32 21.45
CA ASP A 316 -0.65 -42.72 21.83
C ASP A 316 -0.55 -42.91 23.35
N ASN A 317 -1.20 -43.96 23.87
CA ASN A 317 -1.28 -44.33 25.29
C ASN A 317 -1.89 -43.26 26.20
N GLY A 318 -3.00 -42.65 25.76
CA GLY A 318 -3.85 -41.77 26.57
C GLY A 318 -3.13 -40.63 27.28
N PHE A 319 -3.38 -40.48 28.59
CA PHE A 319 -2.93 -39.36 29.43
C PHE A 319 -1.46 -39.42 29.87
N SER A 320 -0.72 -40.48 29.54
CA SER A 320 0.70 -40.58 29.87
C SER A 320 1.56 -39.52 29.16
N ASN A 321 1.11 -39.03 28.00
CA ASN A 321 1.79 -38.03 27.16
C ASN A 321 1.10 -36.65 27.21
N PHE A 322 0.64 -36.25 28.40
CA PHE A 322 -0.14 -35.05 28.63
C PHE A 322 0.46 -33.71 28.11
N PRO A 323 1.78 -33.45 28.14
CA PRO A 323 2.34 -32.23 27.55
C PRO A 323 1.98 -32.02 26.08
N LEU A 324 1.75 -33.10 25.31
CA LEU A 324 1.32 -33.02 23.92
C LEU A 324 -0.12 -32.50 23.79
N PHE A 325 -1.02 -32.88 24.70
CA PHE A 325 -2.40 -32.39 24.75
C PHE A 325 -2.46 -30.88 25.00
N LEU A 326 -1.73 -30.38 26.01
CA LEU A 326 -1.64 -28.94 26.27
C LEU A 326 -1.01 -28.18 25.11
N ASN A 327 0.01 -28.76 24.48
CA ASN A 327 0.65 -28.17 23.32
C ASN A 327 -0.32 -28.05 22.14
N TYR A 328 -1.15 -29.07 21.89
CA TYR A 328 -2.20 -29.01 20.88
C TYR A 328 -3.19 -27.88 21.14
N ILE A 329 -3.73 -27.79 22.37
CA ILE A 329 -4.67 -26.71 22.74
C ILE A 329 -3.99 -25.34 22.61
N LYS A 330 -2.76 -25.18 23.11
CA LYS A 330 -1.99 -23.92 22.97
C LYS A 330 -1.83 -23.56 21.50
N LYS A 331 -1.40 -24.48 20.65
CA LYS A 331 -1.23 -24.26 19.20
C LYS A 331 -2.54 -23.87 18.52
N HIS A 332 -3.64 -24.56 18.80
CA HIS A 332 -4.93 -24.27 18.18
C HIS A 332 -5.45 -22.88 18.59
N LEU A 333 -5.41 -22.53 19.87
CA LEU A 333 -5.83 -21.21 20.36
C LEU A 333 -4.92 -20.08 19.84
N ASN A 334 -3.60 -20.32 19.79
CA ASN A 334 -2.65 -19.39 19.18
C ASN A 334 -2.95 -19.20 17.68
N ARG A 335 -3.31 -20.26 16.94
CA ARG A 335 -3.67 -20.18 15.53
C ARG A 335 -4.90 -19.30 15.30
N LEU A 336 -5.94 -19.44 16.11
CA LEU A 336 -7.15 -18.61 16.02
C LEU A 336 -6.83 -17.12 16.22
N THR A 337 -6.05 -16.82 17.26
CA THR A 337 -5.64 -15.44 17.57
C THR A 337 -4.66 -14.86 16.53
N ILE A 338 -3.71 -15.66 16.04
CA ILE A 338 -2.79 -15.28 14.95
C ILE A 338 -3.57 -14.98 13.65
N ARG A 339 -4.59 -15.79 13.31
CA ARG A 339 -5.45 -15.53 12.15
C ARG A 339 -6.16 -14.18 12.30
N ALA A 340 -6.80 -13.94 13.45
CA ALA A 340 -7.53 -12.71 13.71
C ALA A 340 -6.62 -11.47 13.65
N VAL A 341 -5.45 -11.49 14.28
CA VAL A 341 -4.51 -10.36 14.23
C VAL A 341 -3.90 -10.17 12.83
N SER A 342 -3.69 -11.25 12.08
CA SER A 342 -3.14 -11.18 10.71
C SER A 342 -4.10 -10.49 9.73
N ILE A 343 -5.42 -10.65 9.92
CA ILE A 343 -6.43 -9.93 9.13
C ILE A 343 -6.29 -8.42 9.36
N ILE A 344 -6.20 -8.01 10.63
CA ILE A 344 -6.03 -6.59 11.00
C ILE A 344 -4.70 -6.05 10.47
N GLN A 345 -3.61 -6.80 10.67
CA GLN A 345 -2.28 -6.44 10.19
C GLN A 345 -2.25 -6.20 8.68
N ARG A 346 -2.83 -7.11 7.89
CA ARG A 346 -2.89 -6.98 6.42
C ARG A 346 -3.62 -5.70 5.98
N SER A 347 -4.68 -5.33 6.70
CA SER A 347 -5.39 -4.08 6.47
C SER A 347 -4.50 -2.86 6.76
N HIS A 348 -3.73 -2.87 7.85
CA HIS A 348 -2.78 -1.78 8.15
C HIS A 348 -1.69 -1.64 7.09
N GLU A 349 -1.11 -2.76 6.65
CA GLU A 349 -0.09 -2.80 5.60
C GLU A 349 -0.63 -2.20 4.29
N LEU A 350 -1.82 -2.62 3.87
CA LEU A 350 -2.50 -2.09 2.69
C LEU A 350 -2.77 -0.58 2.80
N CYS A 351 -3.21 -0.11 3.98
CA CYS A 351 -3.46 1.32 4.20
C CYS A 351 -2.17 2.15 4.06
N LEU A 352 -1.05 1.67 4.60
CA LEU A 352 0.24 2.34 4.46
C LEU A 352 0.76 2.33 3.02
N ASP A 353 0.49 1.28 2.25
CA ASP A 353 0.78 1.25 0.81
C ASP A 353 0.01 2.30 0.04
N LEU A 354 -1.29 2.41 0.28
CA LEU A 354 -2.13 3.42 -0.35
C LEU A 354 -1.70 4.84 0.04
N PHE A 355 -1.19 5.04 1.27
CA PHE A 355 -0.59 6.32 1.67
C PHE A 355 0.70 6.63 0.93
N ASN A 356 1.59 5.65 0.75
CA ASN A 356 2.80 5.83 -0.05
C ASN A 356 2.47 6.18 -1.50
N ASP A 357 1.56 5.44 -2.13
CA ASP A 357 1.14 5.68 -3.51
C ASP A 357 0.46 7.04 -3.66
N SER A 358 -0.46 7.37 -2.75
CA SER A 358 -1.14 8.67 -2.73
C SER A 358 -0.15 9.82 -2.54
N ALA A 359 0.81 9.69 -1.62
CA ALA A 359 1.85 10.69 -1.41
C ALA A 359 2.73 10.86 -2.65
N PHE A 360 3.05 9.77 -3.35
CA PHE A 360 3.82 9.77 -4.60
C PHE A 360 3.08 10.47 -5.73
N ASP A 361 1.80 10.17 -5.93
CA ASP A 361 0.95 10.83 -6.93
C ASP A 361 0.80 12.32 -6.64
N MET A 362 0.58 12.69 -5.37
CA MET A 362 0.51 14.10 -4.95
C MET A 362 1.82 14.84 -5.19
N ALA A 363 2.98 14.26 -4.84
CA ALA A 363 4.28 14.89 -5.09
C ALA A 363 4.54 15.08 -6.58
N ARG A 364 4.20 14.07 -7.38
CA ARG A 364 4.32 14.13 -8.83
C ARG A 364 3.44 15.24 -9.40
N ASP A 365 2.22 15.39 -8.92
CA ASP A 365 1.30 16.44 -9.38
C ASP A 365 1.79 17.85 -9.01
N ILE A 366 2.29 18.02 -7.77
CA ILE A 366 2.93 19.25 -7.27
C ILE A 366 4.13 19.65 -8.13
N LEU A 367 4.95 18.68 -8.55
CA LEU A 367 6.16 18.96 -9.34
C LEU A 367 5.90 19.15 -10.84
N ILE A 368 5.02 18.34 -11.43
CA ILE A 368 4.82 18.29 -12.88
C ILE A 368 3.88 19.38 -13.37
N THR A 369 2.82 19.71 -12.62
CA THR A 369 1.79 20.65 -13.09
C THR A 369 2.37 22.04 -13.40
N PRO A 370 3.20 22.66 -12.52
CA PRO A 370 3.82 23.95 -12.83
C PRO A 370 4.75 23.88 -14.04
N LYS A 371 5.51 22.78 -14.21
CA LYS A 371 6.39 22.57 -15.37
C LYS A 371 5.60 22.49 -16.68
N ARG A 372 4.43 21.83 -16.67
CA ARG A 372 3.54 21.76 -17.84
C ARG A 372 2.95 23.12 -18.20
N ILE A 373 2.57 23.92 -17.21
CA ILE A 373 2.08 25.30 -17.44
C ILE A 373 3.20 26.16 -18.03
N SER A 374 4.41 26.10 -17.46
CA SER A 374 5.58 26.82 -17.98
C SER A 374 5.92 26.40 -19.42
N TYR A 375 5.85 25.10 -19.72
CA TYR A 375 6.08 24.58 -21.06
C TYR A 375 5.00 25.05 -22.06
N ALA A 376 3.74 25.10 -21.64
CA ALA A 376 2.66 25.65 -22.45
C ALA A 376 2.87 27.15 -22.76
N HIS A 377 3.31 27.93 -21.76
CA HIS A 377 3.70 29.33 -21.95
C HIS A 377 4.85 29.49 -22.96
N GLU A 378 5.90 28.68 -22.83
CA GLU A 378 7.06 28.73 -23.72
C GLU A 378 6.68 28.37 -25.16
N LYS A 379 5.93 27.28 -25.36
CA LYS A 379 5.54 26.82 -26.69
C LYS A 379 4.54 27.74 -27.38
N GLU A 380 3.63 28.35 -26.64
CA GLU A 380 2.74 29.35 -27.22
C GLU A 380 3.50 30.63 -27.60
N ARG A 381 4.47 31.06 -26.80
CA ARG A 381 5.31 32.22 -27.13
C ARG A 381 6.16 31.98 -28.38
N GLU A 382 6.78 30.81 -28.50
CA GLU A 382 7.50 30.40 -29.71
C GLU A 382 6.59 30.46 -30.95
N LEU A 383 5.34 30.00 -30.83
CA LEU A 383 4.35 30.05 -31.90
C LEU A 383 3.98 31.50 -32.27
N TYR A 384 3.69 32.34 -31.27
CA TYR A 384 3.39 33.75 -31.46
C TYR A 384 4.53 34.48 -32.19
N ASP A 385 5.77 34.32 -31.71
CA ASP A 385 6.94 34.95 -32.30
C ASP A 385 7.17 34.48 -33.75
N SER A 386 6.98 33.18 -34.01
CA SER A 386 7.10 32.61 -35.35
C SER A 386 6.04 33.13 -36.31
N LEU A 387 4.79 33.27 -35.87
CA LEU A 387 3.68 33.80 -36.68
C LEU A 387 3.86 35.29 -37.00
N ILE A 388 4.31 36.08 -36.03
CA ILE A 388 4.63 37.50 -36.23
C ILE A 388 5.83 37.65 -37.18
N ALA A 389 6.89 36.85 -37.00
CA ALA A 389 8.06 36.86 -37.87
C ALA A 389 7.71 36.46 -39.31
N LEU A 390 6.89 35.42 -39.50
CA LEU A 390 6.42 34.98 -40.81
C LEU A 390 5.61 36.09 -41.49
N THR A 391 4.65 36.70 -40.79
CA THR A 391 3.80 37.77 -41.34
C THR A 391 4.63 38.96 -41.81
N ASN A 392 5.68 39.33 -41.06
CA ASN A 392 6.57 40.43 -41.41
C ASN A 392 7.56 40.07 -42.52
N SER A 393 8.16 38.87 -42.50
CA SER A 393 9.13 38.41 -43.50
C SER A 393 8.48 38.17 -44.87
N LYS A 394 7.24 37.67 -44.87
CA LYS A 394 6.48 37.34 -46.08
C LYS A 394 5.68 38.51 -46.63
N GLN A 395 5.80 39.73 -46.11
CA GLN A 395 5.07 40.89 -46.65
C GLN A 395 5.29 41.05 -48.17
N ASN A 396 6.51 40.79 -48.66
CA ASN A 396 6.84 40.82 -50.09
C ASN A 396 6.29 39.61 -50.87
N GLU A 397 6.14 38.44 -50.25
CA GLU A 397 5.51 37.27 -50.86
C GLU A 397 3.99 37.37 -50.87
N ILE A 398 3.38 37.89 -49.81
CA ILE A 398 1.97 38.26 -49.73
C ILE A 398 1.65 39.29 -50.82
N GLN A 399 2.52 40.27 -51.04
CA GLN A 399 2.40 41.21 -52.15
C GLN A 399 2.42 40.50 -53.52
N LYS A 400 3.29 39.51 -53.73
CA LYS A 400 3.34 38.70 -54.96
C LYS A 400 2.11 37.80 -55.12
N LEU A 401 1.62 37.20 -54.03
CA LEU A 401 0.40 36.37 -54.02
C LEU A 401 -0.84 37.20 -54.31
N ILE A 402 -0.93 38.43 -53.77
CA ILE A 402 -1.99 39.38 -54.10
C ILE A 402 -1.92 39.76 -55.57
N LEU A 403 -0.72 40.02 -56.11
CA LEU A 403 -0.54 40.32 -57.54
C LEU A 403 -0.96 39.15 -58.42
N GLN A 404 -0.60 37.91 -58.06
CA GLN A 404 -1.07 36.70 -58.75
C GLN A 404 -2.58 36.48 -58.58
N ALA A 405 -3.17 36.77 -57.43
CA ALA A 405 -4.61 36.66 -57.20
C ALA A 405 -5.41 37.66 -58.05
N VAL A 406 -4.93 38.91 -58.10
CA VAL A 406 -5.51 39.99 -58.91
C VAL A 406 -5.43 39.61 -60.39
N ASN A 407 -4.26 39.18 -60.87
CA ASN A 407 -4.07 38.80 -62.27
C ASN A 407 -4.89 37.57 -62.68
N ASP A 408 -4.86 36.49 -61.89
CA ASP A 408 -5.60 35.25 -62.19
C ASP A 408 -7.12 35.46 -62.15
N SER A 409 -7.58 36.41 -61.33
CA SER A 409 -9.00 36.74 -61.22
C SER A 409 -9.43 37.87 -62.16
N GLN A 410 -8.49 38.56 -62.83
CA GLN A 410 -8.78 39.77 -63.60
C GLN A 410 -9.77 39.49 -64.73
N GLU A 411 -9.51 38.46 -65.53
CA GLU A 411 -10.35 38.07 -66.66
C GLU A 411 -11.74 37.61 -66.18
N ILE A 412 -11.76 36.71 -65.19
CA ILE A 412 -12.99 36.13 -64.61
C ILE A 412 -13.88 37.22 -63.97
N LEU A 413 -13.29 38.16 -63.21
CA LEU A 413 -14.03 39.23 -62.55
C LEU A 413 -14.54 40.27 -63.53
N THR A 414 -13.77 40.59 -64.58
CA THR A 414 -14.23 41.51 -65.63
C THR A 414 -15.41 40.94 -66.41
N ASP A 415 -15.42 39.64 -66.69
CA ASP A 415 -16.53 38.98 -67.37
C ASP A 415 -17.76 38.83 -66.46
N GLN A 416 -17.59 38.48 -65.18
CA GLN A 416 -18.68 38.42 -64.21
C GLN A 416 -19.32 39.80 -63.97
N ALA A 417 -18.52 40.87 -63.96
CA ALA A 417 -19.02 42.24 -63.86
C ALA A 417 -19.84 42.66 -65.10
N CYS A 418 -19.54 42.14 -66.29
CA CYS A 418 -20.33 42.38 -67.51
C CYS A 418 -21.74 41.82 -67.39
N SER A 419 -21.87 40.61 -66.82
CA SER A 419 -23.15 39.91 -66.60
C SER A 419 -23.95 40.38 -65.38
N LEU A 420 -23.46 41.35 -64.61
CA LEU A 420 -24.10 41.79 -63.37
C LEU A 420 -25.39 42.57 -63.64
N GLU A 421 -26.54 42.07 -63.18
CA GLU A 421 -27.80 42.82 -63.18
C GLU A 421 -27.80 43.83 -62.03
N ILE A 422 -28.09 45.11 -62.33
CA ILE A 422 -28.11 46.19 -61.34
C ILE A 422 -29.58 46.54 -61.07
N PRO A 423 -30.18 46.05 -59.97
CA PRO A 423 -31.60 46.26 -59.70
C PRO A 423 -31.91 47.71 -59.32
N GLY A 424 -33.02 48.25 -59.85
CA GLY A 424 -33.60 49.53 -59.41
C GLY A 424 -33.17 50.78 -60.19
N ILE A 425 -32.77 50.64 -61.45
CA ILE A 425 -32.36 51.78 -62.31
C ILE A 425 -33.22 51.80 -63.58
N GLU A 426 -33.95 52.89 -63.80
CA GLU A 426 -34.74 53.09 -65.03
C GLU A 426 -33.82 53.49 -66.19
N LEU A 427 -33.57 52.55 -67.08
CA LEU A 427 -32.84 52.76 -68.32
C LEU A 427 -33.78 53.34 -69.39
N THR A 428 -33.28 54.23 -70.24
CA THR A 428 -33.99 54.64 -71.47
C THR A 428 -33.84 53.55 -72.56
N ASP A 429 -34.65 53.61 -73.62
CA ASP A 429 -34.63 52.65 -74.75
C ASP A 429 -33.26 52.50 -75.45
N GLN A 430 -32.31 53.39 -75.17
CA GLN A 430 -30.95 53.37 -75.68
C GLN A 430 -29.89 52.96 -74.64
N LEU A 431 -30.29 52.34 -73.52
CA LEU A 431 -29.41 51.89 -72.44
C LEU A 431 -28.63 53.03 -71.74
N THR A 432 -29.17 54.26 -71.72
CA THR A 432 -28.55 55.42 -71.04
C THR A 432 -29.27 55.75 -69.73
N VAL A 433 -28.51 56.29 -68.77
CA VAL A 433 -28.99 56.61 -67.42
C VAL A 433 -29.61 58.01 -67.38
N LYS A 434 -30.78 58.17 -66.74
CA LYS A 434 -31.49 59.45 -66.65
C LYS A 434 -30.82 60.49 -65.74
N THR A 435 -30.11 60.09 -64.67
CA THR A 435 -29.44 61.04 -63.77
C THR A 435 -28.01 60.63 -63.38
N ALA A 436 -27.16 61.64 -63.12
CA ALA A 436 -25.79 61.46 -62.61
C ALA A 436 -25.74 60.73 -61.25
N ARG A 437 -26.82 60.75 -60.46
CA ARG A 437 -26.94 59.98 -59.21
C ARG A 437 -27.04 58.48 -59.46
N ASP A 438 -27.78 58.07 -60.48
CA ASP A 438 -27.99 56.67 -60.79
C ASP A 438 -26.74 56.04 -61.43
N LEU A 439 -25.99 56.82 -62.22
CA LEU A 439 -24.69 56.40 -62.75
C LEU A 439 -23.65 56.20 -61.63
N LYS A 440 -23.69 57.05 -60.60
CA LYS A 440 -22.88 56.90 -59.39
C LYS A 440 -23.27 55.65 -58.57
N LYS A 441 -24.58 55.32 -58.50
CA LYS A 441 -25.07 54.08 -57.87
C LYS A 441 -24.60 52.85 -58.66
N CYS A 442 -24.75 52.82 -59.99
CA CYS A 442 -24.23 51.73 -60.84
C CYS A 442 -22.75 51.46 -60.58
N THR A 443 -21.95 52.53 -60.61
CA THR A 443 -20.51 52.44 -60.40
C THR A 443 -20.19 51.91 -59.01
N SER A 444 -20.91 52.34 -57.97
CA SER A 444 -20.74 51.86 -56.60
C SER A 444 -21.08 50.37 -56.43
N VAL A 445 -22.13 49.88 -57.10
CA VAL A 445 -22.56 48.46 -57.02
C VAL A 445 -21.55 47.55 -57.71
N ILE A 446 -21.06 47.92 -58.89
CA ILE A 446 -20.00 47.17 -59.60
C ILE A 446 -18.72 47.16 -58.77
N GLN A 447 -18.36 48.29 -58.15
CA GLN A 447 -17.21 48.38 -57.26
C GLN A 447 -17.33 47.46 -56.05
N GLU A 448 -18.49 47.46 -55.39
CA GLU A 448 -18.74 46.60 -54.23
C GLU A 448 -18.69 45.11 -54.59
N PHE A 449 -19.27 44.73 -55.73
CA PHE A 449 -19.22 43.36 -56.24
C PHE A 449 -17.78 42.86 -56.49
N ILE A 450 -16.97 43.66 -57.20
CA ILE A 450 -15.57 43.33 -57.48
C ILE A 450 -14.77 43.23 -56.18
N LEU A 451 -14.99 44.14 -55.23
CA LEU A 451 -14.30 44.13 -53.93
C LEU A 451 -14.60 42.87 -53.14
N VAL A 452 -15.87 42.48 -53.02
CA VAL A 452 -16.27 41.29 -52.26
C VAL A 452 -15.65 40.02 -52.87
N ARG A 453 -15.66 39.92 -54.22
CA ARG A 453 -15.12 38.75 -54.93
C ARG A 453 -13.59 38.69 -54.91
N LEU A 454 -12.91 39.83 -55.09
CA LEU A 454 -11.45 39.92 -55.00
C LEU A 454 -10.95 39.58 -53.59
N ASN A 455 -11.64 40.07 -52.55
CA ASN A 455 -11.31 39.76 -51.16
C ASN A 455 -11.41 38.26 -50.87
N LYS A 456 -12.43 37.59 -51.43
CA LYS A 456 -12.58 36.14 -51.30
C LYS A 456 -11.43 35.38 -51.98
N ALA A 457 -11.06 35.77 -53.21
CA ALA A 457 -9.97 35.13 -53.95
C ALA A 457 -8.60 35.31 -53.25
N ILE A 458 -8.33 36.48 -52.68
CA ILE A 458 -7.11 36.75 -51.91
C ILE A 458 -7.09 35.94 -50.61
N ALA A 459 -8.23 35.84 -49.89
CA ALA A 459 -8.35 35.06 -48.67
C ALA A 459 -8.10 33.57 -48.90
N ASP A 460 -8.66 32.99 -49.96
CA ASP A 460 -8.53 31.57 -50.30
C ASP A 460 -7.06 31.19 -50.60
N LYS A 461 -6.33 32.04 -51.36
CA LYS A 461 -4.90 31.82 -51.67
C LYS A 461 -3.97 31.98 -50.47
N LEU A 462 -4.29 32.89 -49.54
CA LEU A 462 -3.50 33.08 -48.31
C LEU A 462 -3.69 31.91 -47.33
N SER A 463 -4.89 31.34 -47.25
CA SER A 463 -5.23 30.23 -46.34
C SER A 463 -4.35 28.99 -46.56
N SER A 464 -4.02 28.65 -47.81
CA SER A 464 -3.19 27.48 -48.13
C SER A 464 -1.74 27.57 -47.62
N SER A 465 -1.18 28.78 -47.50
CA SER A 465 0.21 28.98 -47.08
C SER A 465 0.40 28.94 -45.56
N VAL A 466 -0.64 29.25 -44.77
CA VAL A 466 -0.58 29.26 -43.30
C VAL A 466 -0.78 27.85 -42.72
N ASN A 467 -1.50 26.97 -43.43
CA ASN A 467 -1.78 25.58 -43.04
C ASN A 467 -0.52 24.69 -42.86
N ILE A 468 0.65 25.08 -43.36
CA ILE A 468 1.90 24.30 -43.24
C ILE A 468 2.53 24.42 -41.84
N LEU A 469 2.25 25.50 -41.09
CA LEU A 469 2.69 25.66 -39.69
C LEU A 469 1.75 25.02 -38.66
N HIS A 470 0.54 24.63 -39.11
CA HIS A 470 -0.56 24.14 -38.27
C HIS A 470 -0.30 22.78 -37.63
N GLN A 471 0.30 21.83 -38.36
CA GLN A 471 0.26 20.42 -37.95
C GLN A 471 1.25 20.06 -36.82
N ASP A 472 2.39 20.74 -36.72
CA ASP A 472 3.45 20.35 -35.76
C ASP A 472 3.24 20.94 -34.35
N TYR A 473 2.75 22.18 -34.24
CA TYR A 473 2.62 22.91 -32.98
C TYR A 473 1.25 22.72 -32.30
N VAL A 474 0.17 22.66 -33.08
CA VAL A 474 -1.20 22.59 -32.55
C VAL A 474 -1.47 21.25 -31.87
N GLY A 475 -1.02 20.14 -32.44
CA GLY A 475 -1.23 18.80 -31.86
C GLY A 475 -0.61 18.66 -30.46
N THR A 476 0.61 19.16 -30.29
CA THR A 476 1.37 19.07 -29.03
C THR A 476 0.78 19.95 -27.95
N LEU A 477 0.45 21.21 -28.26
CA LEU A 477 -0.10 22.17 -27.31
C LEU A 477 -1.53 21.79 -26.92
N THR A 478 -2.35 21.34 -27.87
CA THR A 478 -3.71 20.85 -27.61
C THR A 478 -3.70 19.65 -26.69
N ARG A 479 -2.78 18.68 -26.88
CA ARG A 479 -2.66 17.52 -25.99
C ARG A 479 -2.18 17.90 -24.59
N CYS A 480 -1.29 18.90 -24.49
CA CYS A 480 -0.83 19.43 -23.21
C CYS A 480 -1.98 20.09 -22.42
N LEU A 481 -2.72 21.01 -23.07
CA LEU A 481 -3.85 21.73 -22.45
C LEU A 481 -5.00 20.79 -22.13
N LYS A 482 -5.36 19.88 -23.04
CA LYS A 482 -6.41 18.88 -22.79
C LYS A 482 -6.07 17.99 -21.59
N ASN A 483 -4.80 17.69 -21.34
CA ASN A 483 -4.39 16.96 -20.13
C ASN A 483 -4.40 17.80 -18.84
N LEU A 484 -4.24 19.13 -18.95
CA LEU A 484 -4.38 20.05 -17.81
C LEU A 484 -5.87 20.24 -17.46
N GLU A 485 -6.74 20.24 -18.47
CA GLU A 485 -8.18 20.43 -18.35
C GLU A 485 -8.95 19.16 -18.00
N ASN A 486 -8.60 18.00 -18.57
CA ASN A 486 -9.25 16.70 -18.33
C ASN A 486 -9.09 16.18 -16.87
N LYS A 487 -8.37 16.89 -16.00
CA LYS A 487 -8.30 16.58 -14.57
C LYS A 487 -9.45 17.23 -13.77
N GLU A 488 -10.33 17.97 -14.42
CA GLU A 488 -11.49 18.64 -13.80
C GLU A 488 -12.78 18.19 -14.51
N ASP A 489 -13.73 17.63 -13.74
CA ASP A 489 -15.05 17.12 -14.17
C ASP A 489 -16.14 18.23 -14.18
N ASP A 490 -15.78 19.48 -14.49
CA ASP A 490 -16.75 20.60 -14.48
C ASP A 490 -17.16 21.03 -15.90
N GLU A 491 -18.39 20.68 -16.27
CA GLU A 491 -19.04 20.95 -17.57
C GLU A 491 -19.24 22.44 -17.93
N THR A 492 -18.89 23.38 -17.05
CA THR A 492 -19.38 24.77 -17.15
C THR A 492 -18.37 25.85 -17.57
N ASN A 493 -17.09 25.55 -17.79
CA ASN A 493 -16.08 26.61 -17.96
C ASN A 493 -15.32 26.64 -19.30
N VAL A 494 -15.03 27.87 -19.75
CA VAL A 494 -14.26 28.22 -20.96
C VAL A 494 -12.86 27.59 -20.86
N SER A 495 -12.54 26.69 -21.80
CA SER A 495 -11.29 25.93 -21.76
C SER A 495 -10.16 26.71 -22.45
N ALA A 496 -8.96 26.70 -21.86
CA ALA A 496 -7.75 27.23 -22.49
C ALA A 496 -7.46 26.51 -23.82
N SER A 497 -7.90 25.25 -23.98
CA SER A 497 -7.91 24.52 -25.25
C SER A 497 -8.89 25.09 -26.26
N LYS A 498 -10.09 25.55 -25.84
CA LYS A 498 -11.05 26.27 -26.70
C LYS A 498 -10.50 27.63 -27.09
N ALA A 499 -9.86 28.35 -26.17
CA ALA A 499 -9.23 29.62 -26.52
C ALA A 499 -7.98 29.47 -27.37
N LEU A 500 -7.19 28.41 -27.19
CA LEU A 500 -6.16 28.03 -28.15
C LEU A 500 -6.80 27.72 -29.51
N HIS A 501 -7.93 27.02 -29.53
CA HIS A 501 -8.69 26.77 -30.74
C HIS A 501 -9.19 28.08 -31.36
N GLU A 502 -9.62 29.06 -30.57
CA GLU A 502 -9.99 30.39 -31.02
C GLU A 502 -8.79 31.20 -31.50
N ILE A 503 -7.61 31.10 -30.88
CA ILE A 503 -6.36 31.71 -31.37
C ILE A 503 -6.06 31.21 -32.76
N ILE A 504 -6.05 29.88 -32.89
CA ILE A 504 -5.81 29.16 -34.12
C ILE A 504 -6.87 29.62 -35.11
N GLN A 505 -8.16 29.47 -34.81
CA GLN A 505 -9.26 29.84 -35.69
C GLN A 505 -9.27 31.32 -36.08
N SER A 506 -8.81 32.24 -35.23
CA SER A 506 -8.71 33.69 -35.56
C SER A 506 -7.45 34.05 -36.35
N ALA A 507 -6.38 33.26 -36.27
CA ALA A 507 -5.24 33.32 -37.18
C ALA A 507 -5.55 32.68 -38.56
N TYR A 508 -6.44 31.67 -38.62
CA TYR A 508 -6.81 30.91 -39.83
C TYR A 508 -8.09 31.40 -40.54
N GLN A 509 -9.04 32.05 -39.85
CA GLN A 509 -10.15 32.75 -40.49
C GLN A 509 -9.65 34.10 -41.00
N VAL A 510 -8.94 34.05 -42.13
CA VAL A 510 -8.73 35.19 -43.02
C VAL A 510 -10.08 35.52 -43.71
N ASN A 511 -11.16 35.64 -42.95
CA ASN A 511 -12.23 36.55 -43.32
C ASN A 511 -11.62 37.94 -43.14
N ILE A 512 -10.96 38.40 -44.20
CA ILE A 512 -10.67 39.81 -44.42
C ILE A 512 -12.04 40.47 -44.56
N THR A 513 -12.71 40.69 -43.42
CA THR A 513 -13.82 41.62 -43.33
C THR A 513 -13.20 43.00 -43.42
N LEU A 514 -12.84 43.38 -44.64
CA LEU A 514 -12.78 44.77 -45.07
C LEU A 514 -14.22 45.30 -45.08
N GLN A 515 -14.89 45.28 -43.92
CA GLN A 515 -16.06 46.09 -43.73
C GLN A 515 -15.59 47.52 -43.88
N THR A 516 -16.09 48.18 -44.92
CA THR A 516 -16.38 49.60 -45.22
C THR A 516 -15.74 50.76 -44.42
N ASN A 517 -15.06 50.53 -43.30
CA ASN A 517 -14.45 51.53 -42.42
C ASN A 517 -12.93 51.67 -42.60
N SER A 518 -12.29 50.95 -43.53
CA SER A 518 -10.86 51.15 -43.79
C SER A 518 -10.63 52.45 -44.56
N ASN A 519 -9.92 53.40 -43.94
CA ASN A 519 -9.52 54.68 -44.55
C ASN A 519 -8.78 54.51 -45.90
N LEU A 520 -8.24 53.32 -46.19
CA LEU A 520 -7.54 52.97 -47.43
C LEU A 520 -8.47 52.83 -48.64
N PHE A 521 -9.61 52.14 -48.49
CA PHE A 521 -10.56 51.99 -49.60
C PHE A 521 -11.34 53.29 -49.82
N LYS A 522 -11.56 54.08 -48.76
CA LYS A 522 -12.07 55.45 -48.86
C LYS A 522 -11.11 56.33 -49.68
N LEU A 523 -9.80 56.26 -49.42
CA LEU A 523 -8.75 56.95 -50.20
C LEU A 523 -8.62 56.47 -51.66
N LEU A 524 -8.79 55.17 -51.93
CA LEU A 524 -8.82 54.61 -53.29
C LEU A 524 -10.07 55.06 -54.05
N ILE A 525 -11.24 54.95 -53.42
CA ILE A 525 -12.52 55.43 -53.94
C ILE A 525 -12.46 56.95 -54.17
N ASP A 526 -11.81 57.72 -53.30
CA ASP A 526 -11.70 59.18 -53.42
C ASP A 526 -10.71 59.60 -54.52
N ARG A 527 -9.56 58.91 -54.69
CA ARG A 527 -8.68 59.10 -55.87
C ARG A 527 -9.37 58.73 -57.18
N MET A 528 -10.19 57.69 -57.18
CA MET A 528 -10.97 57.31 -58.36
C MET A 528 -12.08 58.32 -58.66
N LYS A 529 -12.73 58.88 -57.64
CA LYS A 529 -13.68 59.99 -57.80
C LYS A 529 -13.02 61.25 -58.36
N GLU A 530 -11.75 61.52 -58.02
CA GLU A 530 -10.97 62.62 -58.63
C GLU A 530 -10.69 62.38 -60.12
N LEU A 531 -10.35 61.14 -60.51
CA LEU A 531 -10.15 60.78 -61.92
C LEU A 531 -11.46 60.80 -62.74
N PHE A 532 -12.59 60.42 -62.12
CA PHE A 532 -13.92 60.58 -62.70
C PHE A 532 -14.34 62.05 -62.86
N ARG A 533 -13.76 62.97 -62.07
CA ARG A 533 -13.95 64.42 -62.25
C ARG A 533 -13.11 65.01 -63.38
N THR A 534 -11.97 64.40 -63.71
CA THR A 534 -11.12 64.82 -64.84
C THR A 534 -11.58 64.30 -66.20
N PHE A 535 -12.57 63.40 -66.24
CA PHE A 535 -13.19 62.96 -67.49
C PHE A 535 -14.26 63.97 -67.92
N SER A 536 -13.96 64.75 -68.96
CA SER A 536 -14.94 65.64 -69.59
C SER A 536 -15.99 64.81 -70.35
N TRP A 537 -17.11 64.51 -69.71
CA TRP A 537 -18.22 63.78 -70.31
C TRP A 537 -19.20 64.72 -71.01
N SER A 538 -18.95 64.95 -72.30
CA SER A 538 -19.87 65.70 -73.17
C SER A 538 -20.98 64.81 -73.77
N ASN A 539 -21.01 63.50 -73.50
CA ASN A 539 -22.09 62.58 -73.89
C ASN A 539 -22.31 61.53 -72.78
N CYS A 540 -23.57 61.31 -72.37
CA CYS A 540 -23.94 60.29 -71.38
C CYS A 540 -23.54 58.88 -71.87
N PRO A 541 -22.74 58.10 -71.11
CA PRO A 541 -22.33 56.76 -71.54
C PRO A 541 -23.51 55.78 -71.50
N ARG A 542 -23.57 54.88 -72.49
CA ARG A 542 -24.45 53.71 -72.46
C ARG A 542 -23.94 52.73 -71.41
N ILE A 543 -24.82 52.15 -70.59
CA ILE A 543 -24.46 51.04 -69.70
C ILE A 543 -24.47 49.75 -70.52
N ASP A 544 -23.49 49.61 -71.40
CA ASP A 544 -23.22 48.39 -72.14
C ASP A 544 -22.20 47.51 -71.39
N PRO A 545 -22.05 46.22 -71.79
CA PRO A 545 -21.03 45.35 -71.22
C PRO A 545 -19.62 45.94 -71.29
N GLU A 546 -19.31 46.75 -72.30
CA GLU A 546 -18.02 47.44 -72.44
C GLU A 546 -17.79 48.50 -71.36
N PHE A 547 -18.82 49.29 -71.01
CA PHE A 547 -18.77 50.24 -69.91
C PHE A 547 -18.48 49.53 -68.57
N LYS A 548 -19.18 48.42 -68.27
CA LYS A 548 -18.94 47.64 -67.04
C LYS A 548 -17.53 47.05 -67.02
N ARG A 549 -17.03 46.54 -68.16
CA ARG A 549 -15.66 46.03 -68.33
C ARG A 549 -14.62 47.12 -68.12
N SER A 550 -14.86 48.33 -68.63
CA SER A 550 -13.94 49.47 -68.48
C SER A 550 -13.81 49.92 -67.02
N ILE A 551 -14.92 49.92 -66.27
CA ILE A 551 -14.92 50.27 -64.84
C ILE A 551 -14.18 49.18 -64.04
N ALA A 552 -14.46 47.91 -64.32
CA ALA A 552 -13.81 46.79 -63.65
C ALA A 552 -12.29 46.77 -63.89
N SER A 553 -11.86 46.94 -65.14
CA SER A 553 -10.44 46.97 -65.53
C SER A 553 -9.71 48.18 -64.95
N ASN A 554 -10.31 49.37 -65.00
CA ASN A 554 -9.74 50.58 -64.37
C ASN A 554 -9.63 50.46 -62.84
N MET A 555 -10.57 49.78 -62.19
CA MET A 555 -10.51 49.53 -60.76
C MET A 555 -9.36 48.59 -60.40
N LEU A 556 -9.21 47.49 -61.14
CA LEU A 556 -8.16 46.50 -60.89
C LEU A 556 -6.76 47.07 -61.14
N ASN A 557 -6.58 47.87 -62.21
CA ASN A 557 -5.29 48.47 -62.57
C ASN A 557 -4.82 49.59 -61.61
N ASN A 558 -5.73 50.17 -60.83
CA ASN A 558 -5.41 51.25 -59.87
C ASN A 558 -5.22 50.74 -58.43
N LEU A 559 -5.37 49.44 -58.18
CA LEU A 559 -5.10 48.84 -56.87
C LEU A 559 -3.59 48.83 -56.62
N SER A 560 -3.15 49.41 -55.51
CA SER A 560 -1.75 49.32 -55.09
C SER A 560 -1.54 48.06 -54.26
N GLU A 561 -0.90 47.05 -54.82
CA GLU A 561 -0.65 45.75 -54.17
C GLU A 561 0.21 45.93 -52.91
N ALA A 562 1.16 46.87 -52.94
CA ALA A 562 2.01 47.19 -51.79
C ALA A 562 1.22 47.75 -50.58
N LYS A 563 0.22 48.62 -50.82
CA LYS A 563 -0.61 49.19 -49.75
C LYS A 563 -1.61 48.18 -49.22
N LEU A 564 -2.17 47.34 -50.09
CA LEU A 564 -3.06 46.23 -49.72
C LEU A 564 -2.32 45.20 -48.87
N ALA A 565 -1.15 44.74 -49.31
CA ALA A 565 -0.31 43.81 -48.57
C ALA A 565 0.03 44.35 -47.17
N LYS A 566 0.41 45.63 -47.06
CA LYS A 566 0.69 46.28 -45.77
C LYS A 566 -0.54 46.30 -44.86
N SER A 567 -1.72 46.63 -45.39
CA SER A 567 -2.97 46.65 -44.60
C SER A 567 -3.37 45.26 -44.11
N VAL A 568 -3.24 44.24 -44.96
CA VAL A 568 -3.54 42.85 -44.61
C VAL A 568 -2.57 42.36 -43.54
N CYS A 569 -1.27 42.62 -43.67
CA CYS A 569 -0.28 42.26 -42.66
C CYS A 569 -0.54 42.94 -41.32
N THR A 570 -0.91 44.23 -41.30
CA THR A 570 -1.27 44.92 -40.04
C THR A 570 -2.49 44.29 -39.37
N GLN A 571 -3.56 44.02 -40.13
CA GLN A 571 -4.78 43.41 -39.59
C GLN A 571 -4.53 41.98 -39.07
N LEU A 572 -3.70 41.19 -39.76
CA LEU A 572 -3.30 39.86 -39.32
C LEU A 572 -2.47 39.93 -38.04
N ASN A 573 -1.46 40.81 -37.98
CA ASN A 573 -0.64 41.03 -36.78
C ASN A 573 -1.49 41.46 -35.57
N ASP A 574 -2.47 42.36 -35.76
CA ASP A 574 -3.36 42.80 -34.67
C ASP A 574 -4.25 41.66 -34.17
N ARG A 575 -4.77 40.80 -35.06
CA ARG A 575 -5.52 39.60 -34.66
C ARG A 575 -4.65 38.60 -33.90
N ILE A 576 -3.45 38.30 -34.40
CA ILE A 576 -2.49 37.40 -33.74
C ILE A 576 -2.15 37.91 -32.33
N ARG A 577 -1.97 39.23 -32.17
CA ARG A 577 -1.75 39.87 -30.86
C ARG A 577 -2.94 39.73 -29.92
N MET A 578 -4.15 40.06 -30.37
CA MET A 578 -5.36 39.95 -29.52
C MET A 578 -5.61 38.52 -29.07
N SER A 579 -5.37 37.59 -29.98
CA SER A 579 -5.41 36.16 -29.78
C SER A 579 -4.40 35.69 -28.72
N HIS A 580 -3.12 36.07 -28.85
CA HIS A 580 -2.08 35.84 -27.83
C HIS A 580 -2.48 36.37 -26.44
N TYR A 581 -2.96 37.62 -26.37
CA TYR A 581 -3.39 38.20 -25.08
C TYR A 581 -4.58 37.46 -24.45
N ASN A 582 -5.54 36.99 -25.24
CA ASN A 582 -6.67 36.21 -24.74
C ASN A 582 -6.20 34.89 -24.11
N PHE A 583 -5.27 34.21 -24.78
CA PHE A 583 -4.68 32.97 -24.25
C PHE A 583 -3.84 33.20 -23.02
N GLU A 584 -3.00 34.23 -23.00
CA GLU A 584 -2.22 34.57 -21.82
C GLU A 584 -3.13 34.83 -20.60
N SER A 585 -4.27 35.50 -20.82
CA SER A 585 -5.29 35.74 -19.79
C SER A 585 -5.90 34.43 -19.28
N LEU A 586 -6.30 33.52 -20.17
CA LEU A 586 -6.91 32.24 -19.80
C LEU A 586 -5.93 31.26 -19.17
N LEU A 587 -4.67 31.25 -19.64
CA LEU A 587 -3.61 30.46 -19.05
C LEU A 587 -3.26 30.95 -17.65
N LYS A 588 -3.28 32.27 -17.40
CA LYS A 588 -3.17 32.84 -16.04
C LYS A 588 -4.32 32.44 -15.13
N GLN A 589 -5.56 32.39 -15.63
CA GLN A 589 -6.70 31.88 -14.86
C GLN A 589 -6.54 30.39 -14.51
N LEU A 590 -6.07 29.59 -15.48
CA LEU A 590 -5.77 28.17 -15.28
C LEU A 590 -4.62 27.97 -14.26
N GLU A 591 -3.57 28.79 -14.34
CA GLU A 591 -2.46 28.79 -13.40
C GLU A 591 -2.92 29.12 -11.98
N HIS A 592 -3.76 30.15 -11.81
CA HIS A 592 -4.30 30.53 -10.50
C HIS A 592 -5.11 29.38 -9.89
N ARG A 593 -6.01 28.76 -10.67
CA ARG A 593 -6.80 27.60 -10.21
C ARG A 593 -5.93 26.42 -9.83
N HIS A 594 -4.96 26.08 -10.67
CA HIS A 594 -4.03 25.00 -10.35
C HIS A 594 -3.17 25.34 -9.14
N SER A 595 -2.75 26.59 -8.93
CA SER A 595 -2.00 27.01 -7.74
C SER A 595 -2.80 26.73 -6.45
N ASP A 596 -4.08 27.10 -6.39
CA ASP A 596 -4.93 26.85 -5.22
C ASP A 596 -5.17 25.36 -4.99
N ARG A 597 -5.44 24.60 -6.08
CA ARG A 597 -5.58 23.15 -6.03
C ARG A 597 -4.30 22.48 -5.52
N LEU A 598 -3.14 22.87 -6.04
CA LEU A 598 -1.84 22.31 -5.66
C LEU A 598 -1.50 22.64 -4.21
N LYS A 599 -1.84 23.83 -3.71
CA LYS A 599 -1.69 24.16 -2.28
C LYS A 599 -2.54 23.24 -1.39
N SER A 600 -3.79 22.99 -1.77
CA SER A 600 -4.65 22.02 -1.08
C SER A 600 -4.08 20.59 -1.16
N THR A 601 -3.51 20.20 -2.30
CA THR A 601 -2.82 18.92 -2.48
C THR A 601 -1.57 18.82 -1.59
N GLU A 602 -0.80 19.89 -1.44
CA GLU A 602 0.36 19.95 -0.55
C GLU A 602 -0.07 19.79 0.92
N ASP A 603 -1.12 20.51 1.35
CA ASP A 603 -1.66 20.39 2.71
C ASP A 603 -2.20 18.97 3.00
N LYS A 604 -2.85 18.34 2.01
CA LYS A 604 -3.28 16.93 2.11
C LYS A 604 -2.09 15.99 2.22
N GLN A 605 -1.06 16.18 1.39
CA GLN A 605 0.17 15.38 1.45
C GLN A 605 0.88 15.52 2.80
N GLN A 606 0.97 16.73 3.34
CA GLN A 606 1.58 16.95 4.66
C GLN A 606 0.80 16.24 5.77
N ARG A 607 -0.54 16.29 5.75
CA ARG A 607 -1.41 15.56 6.69
C ARG A 607 -1.21 14.04 6.60
N VAL A 608 -1.17 13.48 5.40
CA VAL A 608 -0.86 12.05 5.20
C VAL A 608 0.47 11.71 5.88
N ARG A 609 1.53 12.48 5.60
CA ARG A 609 2.89 12.21 6.10
C ARG A 609 3.02 12.37 7.62
N LYS A 610 2.46 13.44 8.19
CA LYS A 610 2.73 13.85 9.59
C LYS A 610 1.69 13.35 10.59
N ASP A 611 0.45 13.16 10.16
CA ASP A 611 -0.66 12.89 11.09
C ASP A 611 -1.12 11.44 10.97
N PHE A 612 -1.42 10.98 9.75
CA PHE A 612 -2.05 9.68 9.53
C PHE A 612 -1.08 8.52 9.38
N THR A 613 -0.02 8.66 8.58
CA THR A 613 0.97 7.59 8.37
C THR A 613 1.59 7.10 9.68
N PRO A 614 2.05 7.99 10.61
CA PRO A 614 2.64 7.51 11.86
C PRO A 614 1.63 6.81 12.77
N LYS A 615 0.37 7.28 12.77
CA LYS A 615 -0.72 6.67 13.55
C LYS A 615 -1.04 5.26 13.06
N ILE A 616 -1.14 5.05 11.74
CA ILE A 616 -1.37 3.71 11.18
C ILE A 616 -0.13 2.82 11.35
N ALA A 617 1.08 3.38 11.24
CA ALA A 617 2.31 2.63 11.53
C ALA A 617 2.35 2.14 12.99
N ARG A 618 1.84 2.92 13.95
CA ARG A 618 1.71 2.50 15.35
C ARG A 618 0.75 1.32 15.51
N HIS A 619 -0.37 1.32 14.79
CA HIS A 619 -1.30 0.19 14.76
C HIS A 619 -0.66 -1.06 14.14
N LEU A 620 0.14 -0.89 13.08
CA LEU A 620 0.91 -1.97 12.47
C LEU A 620 1.96 -2.55 13.43
N LEU A 621 2.69 -1.70 14.15
CA LEU A 621 3.63 -2.14 15.18
C LEU A 621 2.89 -2.93 16.27
N GLY A 622 1.72 -2.47 16.70
CA GLY A 622 0.88 -3.16 17.68
C GLY A 622 0.38 -4.54 17.20
N SER A 623 -0.20 -4.61 16.01
CA SER A 623 -0.69 -5.87 15.42
C SER A 623 0.43 -6.87 15.21
N THR A 624 1.56 -6.43 14.66
CA THR A 624 2.72 -7.28 14.43
C THR A 624 3.33 -7.77 15.74
N SER A 625 3.51 -6.86 16.71
CA SER A 625 4.09 -7.22 18.00
C SER A 625 3.22 -8.20 18.80
N LEU A 626 1.90 -8.08 18.68
CA LEU A 626 0.97 -9.02 19.29
C LEU A 626 1.06 -10.39 18.62
N LYS A 627 1.13 -10.43 17.29
CA LYS A 627 1.30 -11.67 16.52
C LYS A 627 2.59 -12.41 16.93
N ASP A 628 3.70 -11.70 16.94
CA ASP A 628 5.02 -12.21 17.32
C ASP A 628 5.03 -12.71 18.77
N LEU A 629 4.40 -11.98 19.69
CA LEU A 629 4.24 -12.39 21.10
C LEU A 629 3.43 -13.69 21.25
N ILE A 630 2.36 -13.86 20.47
CA ILE A 630 1.53 -15.07 20.49
C ILE A 630 2.31 -16.27 19.93
N GLN A 631 3.08 -16.04 18.87
CA GLN A 631 3.78 -17.09 18.14
C GLN A 631 5.06 -17.56 18.83
N TYR A 632 5.85 -16.64 19.39
CA TYR A 632 7.21 -16.92 19.86
C TYR A 632 7.46 -16.66 21.35
N ASP A 633 6.44 -16.22 22.09
CA ASP A 633 6.57 -15.78 23.49
C ASP A 633 7.51 -14.57 23.64
N LEU A 634 7.66 -14.04 24.88
CA LEU A 634 8.56 -12.93 25.16
C LEU A 634 10.03 -13.34 24.92
N PRO A 635 10.84 -12.53 24.23
CA PRO A 635 12.26 -12.81 24.07
C PRO A 635 12.96 -12.77 25.42
N LYS A 636 13.86 -13.74 25.65
CA LYS A 636 14.68 -13.78 26.88
C LYS A 636 15.76 -12.71 26.81
N GLN A 637 15.78 -11.84 27.81
CA GLN A 637 16.76 -10.77 27.94
C GLN A 637 18.02 -11.30 28.63
N GLY A 638 19.17 -11.22 27.95
CA GLY A 638 20.49 -11.53 28.48
C GLY A 638 21.23 -10.30 29.00
N ARG A 639 22.57 -10.33 28.95
CA ARG A 639 23.42 -9.21 29.41
C ARG A 639 23.25 -7.96 28.53
N GLU A 640 23.45 -6.79 29.12
CA GLU A 640 23.50 -5.51 28.39
C GLU A 640 24.73 -5.50 27.47
N VAL A 641 24.50 -5.29 26.16
CA VAL A 641 25.53 -5.17 25.13
C VAL A 641 25.92 -3.70 24.94
N GLY A 642 24.93 -2.81 25.04
CA GLY A 642 25.17 -1.39 24.86
C GLY A 642 23.93 -0.54 25.14
N ARG A 643 24.15 0.74 25.43
CA ARG A 643 23.11 1.70 25.74
C ARG A 643 23.19 2.88 24.78
N GLY A 644 22.10 3.10 24.05
CA GLY A 644 21.92 4.25 23.18
C GLY A 644 21.13 5.37 23.85
N GLN A 645 20.94 6.48 23.13
CA GLN A 645 20.10 7.60 23.57
C GLN A 645 18.62 7.20 23.72
N TYR A 646 18.16 6.26 22.90
CA TYR A 646 16.74 5.92 22.77
C TYR A 646 16.39 4.53 23.34
N GLY A 647 17.36 3.78 23.86
CA GLY A 647 17.10 2.42 24.35
C GLY A 647 18.34 1.66 24.75
N VAL A 648 18.13 0.48 25.32
CA VAL A 648 19.17 -0.44 25.78
C VAL A 648 19.15 -1.70 24.92
N VAL A 649 20.32 -2.17 24.50
CA VAL A 649 20.48 -3.38 23.70
C VAL A 649 20.98 -4.50 24.59
N TYR A 650 20.28 -5.62 24.60
CA TYR A 650 20.61 -6.82 25.36
C TYR A 650 20.93 -7.99 24.42
N GLU A 651 21.68 -8.96 24.93
CA GLU A 651 21.84 -10.24 24.24
C GLU A 651 20.55 -11.04 24.28
N CYS A 652 20.29 -11.80 23.21
CA CYS A 652 19.21 -12.76 23.16
C CYS A 652 19.74 -14.05 22.51
N GLU A 653 19.87 -15.13 23.29
CA GLU A 653 20.49 -16.38 22.81
C GLU A 653 19.77 -16.96 21.60
N SER A 654 18.43 -16.99 21.65
CA SER A 654 17.59 -17.43 20.54
C SER A 654 16.17 -16.92 20.66
N TRP A 655 15.55 -16.55 19.54
CA TRP A 655 14.13 -16.21 19.45
C TRP A 655 13.62 -16.42 18.01
N ALA A 656 12.37 -16.84 17.84
CA ALA A 656 11.77 -17.13 16.53
C ALA A 656 12.63 -18.06 15.63
N ASN A 657 13.17 -19.14 16.20
CA ASN A 657 14.09 -20.09 15.56
C ASN A 657 15.41 -19.49 15.05
N GLN A 658 15.69 -18.23 15.33
CA GLN A 658 16.97 -17.59 15.08
C GLN A 658 17.84 -17.71 16.34
N ARG A 659 19.12 -18.04 16.14
CA ARG A 659 20.14 -18.06 17.20
C ARG A 659 20.97 -16.79 17.11
N SER A 660 21.58 -16.40 18.23
CA SER A 660 22.48 -15.24 18.31
C SER A 660 21.78 -13.96 17.84
N CYS A 661 20.81 -13.52 18.62
CA CYS A 661 20.04 -12.31 18.37
C CYS A 661 20.45 -11.20 19.34
N VAL A 662 20.02 -9.97 19.04
CA VAL A 662 20.03 -8.85 19.99
C VAL A 662 18.62 -8.32 20.19
N LEU A 663 18.38 -7.83 21.39
CA LEU A 663 17.11 -7.27 21.83
C LEU A 663 17.28 -5.78 22.11
N LYS A 664 16.80 -4.91 21.23
CA LYS A 664 16.78 -3.45 21.44
C LYS A 664 15.49 -3.09 22.18
N SER A 665 15.59 -2.76 23.46
CA SER A 665 14.48 -2.29 24.31
C SER A 665 14.41 -0.77 24.26
N VAL A 666 13.29 -0.25 23.77
CA VAL A 666 13.01 1.18 23.58
C VAL A 666 11.79 1.54 24.40
N ILE A 667 11.89 2.58 25.23
CA ILE A 667 10.74 3.12 25.99
C ILE A 667 10.44 4.51 25.42
N PRO A 668 9.41 4.65 24.57
CA PRO A 668 9.07 5.94 24.00
C PRO A 668 8.44 6.85 25.08
N PRO A 669 8.99 8.04 25.34
CA PRO A 669 8.54 8.91 26.44
C PRO A 669 7.24 9.66 26.14
N ASP A 670 6.89 9.85 24.86
CA ASP A 670 5.68 10.55 24.42
C ASP A 670 5.15 9.98 23.09
N ASP A 671 3.97 10.46 22.67
CA ASP A 671 3.33 10.01 21.43
C ASP A 671 4.14 10.30 20.16
N ARG A 672 4.99 11.34 20.15
CA ARG A 672 5.83 11.66 18.99
C ARG A 672 6.92 10.60 18.82
N HIS A 673 7.58 10.23 19.92
CA HIS A 673 8.59 9.17 19.91
C HIS A 673 7.97 7.80 19.61
N TRP A 674 6.74 7.53 20.07
CA TRP A 674 5.97 6.35 19.66
C TRP A 674 5.77 6.29 18.15
N ASN A 675 5.33 7.40 17.56
CA ASN A 675 5.09 7.53 16.13
C ASN A 675 6.38 7.38 15.31
N ASP A 676 7.49 7.98 15.76
CA ASP A 676 8.78 7.86 15.09
C ASP A 676 9.32 6.42 15.13
N LEU A 677 9.22 5.75 16.28
CA LEU A 677 9.60 4.35 16.43
C LEU A 677 8.75 3.43 15.56
N ALA A 678 7.44 3.69 15.48
CA ALA A 678 6.53 2.90 14.66
C ALA A 678 6.82 3.04 13.16
N LEU A 679 7.18 4.25 12.71
CA LEU A 679 7.65 4.48 11.34
C LEU A 679 9.00 3.79 11.08
N GLU A 680 9.94 3.87 12.02
CA GLU A 680 11.23 3.15 11.95
C GLU A 680 10.99 1.65 11.76
N PHE A 681 10.14 1.06 12.60
CA PHE A 681 9.75 -0.34 12.51
C PHE A 681 9.14 -0.66 11.14
N HIS A 682 8.19 0.15 10.67
CA HIS A 682 7.53 -0.05 9.39
C HIS A 682 8.54 -0.08 8.24
N TYR A 683 9.40 0.93 8.13
CA TYR A 683 10.38 0.99 7.04
C TYR A 683 11.43 -0.11 7.11
N LEU A 684 11.93 -0.42 8.32
CA LEU A 684 12.87 -1.53 8.54
C LEU A 684 12.32 -2.86 8.01
N ARG A 685 11.06 -3.16 8.33
CA ARG A 685 10.40 -4.42 7.94
C ARG A 685 10.18 -4.54 6.42
N ARG A 686 10.12 -3.42 5.70
CA ARG A 686 9.90 -3.41 4.23
C ARG A 686 11.17 -3.56 3.42
N ILE A 687 12.33 -3.42 4.05
CA ILE A 687 13.59 -3.62 3.36
C ILE A 687 13.78 -5.12 3.13
N PRO A 688 13.93 -5.57 1.88
CA PRO A 688 14.17 -6.98 1.60
C PRO A 688 15.43 -7.48 2.30
N ASP A 689 15.46 -8.77 2.64
CA ASP A 689 16.63 -9.41 3.23
C ASP A 689 17.86 -9.14 2.36
N HIS A 690 18.88 -8.53 2.98
CA HIS A 690 20.09 -8.12 2.30
C HIS A 690 21.31 -8.38 3.17
N PRO A 691 22.41 -8.96 2.65
CA PRO A 691 23.59 -9.32 3.44
C PRO A 691 24.33 -8.13 4.07
N ARG A 692 23.93 -6.90 3.75
CA ARG A 692 24.56 -5.65 4.22
C ARG A 692 23.61 -4.73 5.00
N VAL A 693 22.40 -5.19 5.26
CA VAL A 693 21.43 -4.48 6.10
C VAL A 693 21.09 -5.38 7.26
N VAL A 694 21.01 -4.82 8.46
CA VAL A 694 20.61 -5.60 9.63
C VAL A 694 19.22 -6.16 9.42
N LYS A 695 19.06 -7.46 9.66
CA LYS A 695 17.75 -8.08 9.63
C LYS A 695 16.99 -7.79 10.92
N LEU A 696 15.81 -7.16 10.79
CA LEU A 696 14.79 -7.14 11.84
C LEU A 696 14.08 -8.49 11.83
N ILE A 697 14.20 -9.25 12.92
CA ILE A 697 13.60 -10.58 13.07
C ILE A 697 12.13 -10.45 13.48
N GLY A 698 11.82 -9.52 14.39
CA GLY A 698 10.45 -9.26 14.84
C GLY A 698 10.38 -8.18 15.91
N SER A 699 9.18 -7.97 16.46
CA SER A 699 8.95 -7.00 17.54
C SER A 699 7.99 -7.54 18.59
N VAL A 700 8.11 -7.06 19.82
CA VAL A 700 7.17 -7.38 20.91
C VAL A 700 6.95 -6.13 21.76
N ILE A 701 5.71 -5.86 22.18
CA ILE A 701 5.41 -4.79 23.13
C ILE A 701 5.14 -5.44 24.48
N ASP A 702 5.93 -5.10 25.49
CA ASP A 702 5.79 -5.69 26.82
C ASP A 702 4.87 -4.85 27.72
N TYR A 703 3.61 -5.24 27.79
CA TYR A 703 2.61 -4.59 28.64
C TYR A 703 2.70 -4.97 30.13
N SER A 704 3.78 -5.65 30.55
CA SER A 704 3.99 -5.98 31.97
C SER A 704 4.25 -4.73 32.82
N TYR A 705 4.64 -3.61 32.19
CA TYR A 705 4.94 -2.32 32.82
C TYR A 705 3.96 -1.25 32.30
N PRO A 706 2.88 -0.94 33.05
CA PRO A 706 1.85 0.01 32.62
C PRO A 706 2.36 1.44 32.41
N ASP A 707 3.28 1.89 33.27
CA ASP A 707 3.79 3.27 33.24
C ASP A 707 4.93 3.47 32.22
N HIS A 708 5.61 2.38 31.84
CA HIS A 708 6.78 2.38 30.98
C HIS A 708 6.78 1.17 30.04
N THR A 709 5.81 1.12 29.13
CA THR A 709 5.67 0.00 28.19
C THR A 709 6.84 -0.01 27.18
N PRO A 710 7.80 -0.95 27.28
CA PRO A 710 8.91 -1.03 26.35
C PRO A 710 8.48 -1.73 25.07
N VAL A 711 9.00 -1.24 23.96
CA VAL A 711 8.99 -1.89 22.65
C VAL A 711 10.31 -2.62 22.49
N LEU A 712 10.21 -3.92 22.28
CA LEU A 712 11.32 -4.84 22.11
C LEU A 712 11.49 -5.13 20.62
N LEU A 713 12.59 -4.73 20.02
CA LEU A 713 12.94 -5.06 18.65
C LEU A 713 13.99 -6.17 18.66
N VAL A 714 13.67 -7.31 18.04
CA VAL A 714 14.57 -8.46 17.93
C VAL A 714 15.27 -8.41 16.59
N MET A 715 16.60 -8.39 16.60
CA MET A 715 17.43 -8.19 15.41
C MET A 715 18.57 -9.21 15.37
N GLU A 716 19.17 -9.41 14.20
CA GLU A 716 20.38 -10.23 14.11
C GLU A 716 21.53 -9.63 14.95
N ARG A 717 22.33 -10.49 15.59
CA ARG A 717 23.52 -10.04 16.31
C ARG A 717 24.66 -9.78 15.36
N LEU A 718 25.30 -8.63 15.53
CA LEU A 718 26.56 -8.28 14.87
C LEU A 718 27.69 -8.16 15.90
N SER A 719 28.92 -8.37 15.46
CA SER A 719 30.07 -8.61 16.33
C SER A 719 30.56 -7.35 17.04
N ARG A 720 30.57 -6.20 16.35
CA ARG A 720 31.08 -4.92 16.88
C ARG A 720 30.62 -3.73 16.06
N ASP A 721 30.56 -2.55 16.65
CA ASP A 721 30.34 -1.30 15.90
C ASP A 721 31.62 -0.85 15.16
N LEU A 722 31.43 -0.18 14.02
CA LEU A 722 32.53 0.31 13.19
C LEU A 722 33.40 1.34 13.96
N HIS A 723 32.81 2.14 14.85
CA HIS A 723 33.57 3.13 15.62
C HIS A 723 34.57 2.48 16.58
N ILE A 724 34.18 1.45 17.35
CA ILE A 724 35.10 0.66 18.19
C ILE A 724 36.13 -0.07 17.31
N ALA A 725 35.72 -0.59 16.16
CA ALA A 725 36.65 -1.27 15.24
C ALA A 725 37.76 -0.32 14.74
N LEU A 726 37.40 0.90 14.32
CA LEU A 726 38.36 1.94 13.91
C LEU A 726 39.23 2.40 15.09
N LYS A 727 38.64 2.57 16.29
CA LYS A 727 39.39 2.93 17.50
C LYS A 727 40.47 1.89 17.84
N ASN A 728 40.17 0.62 17.63
CA ASN A 728 41.09 -0.49 17.87
C ASN A 728 42.06 -0.77 16.71
N LYS A 729 42.08 0.11 15.69
CA LYS A 729 42.97 0.07 14.52
C LYS A 729 42.91 -1.25 13.75
N LEU A 730 41.89 -1.39 12.89
CA LEU A 730 41.85 -2.47 11.91
C LEU A 730 43.07 -2.40 10.97
N PRO A 731 43.64 -3.53 10.50
CA PRO A 731 44.63 -3.49 9.44
C PRO A 731 44.08 -2.68 8.25
N PHE A 732 44.88 -1.75 7.71
CA PHE A 732 44.42 -0.79 6.70
C PHE A 732 43.70 -1.49 5.53
N GLN A 733 44.27 -2.59 5.05
CA GLN A 733 43.70 -3.43 3.98
C GLN A 733 42.30 -3.99 4.32
N ILE A 734 42.01 -4.31 5.58
CA ILE A 734 40.70 -4.81 6.03
C ILE A 734 39.71 -3.65 6.21
N SER A 735 40.18 -2.53 6.76
CA SER A 735 39.36 -1.31 6.93
C SER A 735 38.88 -0.80 5.56
N THR A 736 39.79 -0.61 4.60
CA THR A 736 39.45 -0.06 3.29
C THR A 736 38.72 -1.05 2.39
N ARG A 737 39.16 -2.32 2.29
CA ARG A 737 38.50 -3.33 1.43
C ARG A 737 37.14 -3.76 1.93
N CYS A 738 37.00 -4.09 3.22
CA CYS A 738 35.74 -4.64 3.73
C CYS A 738 34.77 -3.52 4.12
N CYS A 739 35.21 -2.47 4.83
CA CYS A 739 34.27 -1.43 5.26
C CYS A 739 33.95 -0.46 4.12
N GLY A 740 34.96 0.04 3.39
CA GLY A 740 34.77 1.03 2.31
C GLY A 740 33.91 0.52 1.15
N ARG A 741 34.27 -0.63 0.56
CA ARG A 741 33.55 -1.26 -0.57
C ARG A 741 32.09 -1.55 -0.22
N PHE A 742 31.85 -2.21 0.92
CA PHE A 742 30.51 -2.66 1.27
C PHE A 742 29.62 -1.53 1.77
N THR A 743 30.19 -0.50 2.41
CA THR A 743 29.43 0.70 2.77
C THR A 743 28.89 1.42 1.55
N VAL A 744 29.68 1.60 0.47
CA VAL A 744 29.19 2.23 -0.78
C VAL A 744 28.13 1.38 -1.46
N PHE A 745 28.37 0.07 -1.60
CA PHE A 745 27.41 -0.84 -2.23
C PHE A 745 26.05 -0.80 -1.52
N THR A 746 26.06 -0.80 -0.18
CA THR A 746 24.84 -0.76 0.62
C THR A 746 24.11 0.57 0.41
N TRP A 747 24.84 1.69 0.46
CA TRP A 747 24.27 3.03 0.28
C TRP A 747 23.69 3.24 -1.14
N ALA A 748 24.42 2.81 -2.17
CA ALA A 748 23.99 2.91 -3.57
C ALA A 748 22.69 2.13 -3.80
N ARG A 749 22.57 0.95 -3.21
CA ARG A 749 21.39 0.10 -3.36
C ARG A 749 20.19 0.63 -2.56
N THR A 750 20.39 1.09 -1.33
CA THR A 750 19.30 1.71 -0.54
C THR A 750 18.74 2.95 -1.22
N GLY A 751 19.62 3.78 -1.82
CA GLY A 751 19.19 4.93 -2.62
C GLY A 751 18.43 4.53 -3.88
N SER A 752 18.86 3.45 -4.56
CA SER A 752 18.18 2.90 -5.74
C SER A 752 16.80 2.29 -5.42
N SER A 753 16.60 1.80 -4.18
CA SER A 753 15.31 1.33 -3.67
C SER A 753 14.37 2.45 -3.19
N GLY A 754 14.76 3.73 -3.36
CA GLY A 754 13.95 4.89 -3.01
C GLY A 754 14.01 5.32 -1.54
N TYR A 755 14.89 4.72 -0.73
CA TYR A 755 15.08 5.06 0.69
C TYR A 755 16.31 5.96 0.86
N GLN A 756 16.14 7.10 1.55
CA GLN A 756 17.20 8.10 1.79
C GLN A 756 17.69 8.05 3.25
N ILE A 757 19.00 8.07 3.50
CA ILE A 757 19.59 7.86 4.84
C ILE A 757 19.88 9.21 5.54
N LYS A 758 18.97 9.69 6.42
CA LYS A 758 19.17 11.01 7.08
C LYS A 758 20.35 11.11 8.05
N LYS A 759 20.81 9.99 8.61
CA LYS A 759 21.83 10.00 9.67
C LYS A 759 23.09 9.30 9.16
N CYS A 760 24.20 10.01 9.17
CA CYS A 760 25.50 9.48 8.78
C CYS A 760 26.43 9.59 9.98
N VAL A 761 26.54 8.51 10.74
CA VAL A 761 27.47 8.40 11.87
C VAL A 761 28.10 7.02 11.77
N GLY A 762 29.40 6.90 12.03
CA GLY A 762 30.09 5.60 12.12
C GLY A 762 29.51 4.63 13.16
N LYS A 763 28.53 5.05 13.96
CA LYS A 763 27.73 4.23 14.89
C LYS A 763 26.55 3.51 14.25
N ILE A 764 26.24 3.80 12.98
CA ILE A 764 25.15 3.18 12.21
C ILE A 764 25.63 1.93 11.48
N PHE A 765 26.94 1.82 11.25
CA PHE A 765 27.55 0.64 10.67
C PHE A 765 28.06 -0.28 11.77
N MET A 766 27.65 -1.53 11.71
CA MET A 766 28.18 -2.61 12.51
C MET A 766 28.87 -3.63 11.63
N LEU A 767 29.84 -4.34 12.19
CA LEU A 767 30.60 -5.37 11.51
C LEU A 767 30.09 -6.74 11.93
N ASP A 768 29.89 -7.63 10.96
CA ASP A 768 29.74 -9.07 11.23
C ASP A 768 31.10 -9.73 11.52
N GLU A 769 31.09 -11.05 11.73
CA GLU A 769 32.28 -11.84 12.07
C GLU A 769 33.35 -11.80 10.97
N ALA A 770 32.93 -11.62 9.72
CA ALA A 770 33.82 -11.48 8.56
C ALA A 770 34.30 -10.03 8.34
N ASN A 771 34.04 -9.12 9.29
CA ASN A 771 34.33 -7.69 9.21
C ASN A 771 33.60 -6.97 8.07
N HIS A 772 32.43 -7.47 7.70
CA HIS A 772 31.58 -6.81 6.73
C HIS A 772 30.69 -5.76 7.40
N ALA A 773 30.71 -4.54 6.85
CA ALA A 773 29.81 -3.49 7.29
C ALA A 773 28.34 -3.79 6.93
N ARG A 774 27.46 -3.66 7.93
CA ARG A 774 26.01 -3.69 7.81
C ARG A 774 25.39 -2.48 8.48
N ILE A 775 24.30 -1.97 7.90
CA ILE A 775 23.57 -0.80 8.44
C ILE A 775 22.55 -1.26 9.48
N THR A 776 22.56 -0.66 10.68
CA THR A 776 21.75 -1.14 11.83
C THR A 776 20.68 -0.19 12.39
N ASP A 777 20.70 1.09 12.02
CA ASP A 777 19.84 2.15 12.59
C ASP A 777 19.05 2.88 11.48
N LEU A 778 18.25 2.12 10.71
CA LEU A 778 17.52 2.63 9.54
C LEU A 778 16.23 3.40 9.89
N GLY A 779 15.94 3.67 11.17
CA GLY A 779 14.80 4.53 11.56
C GLY A 779 14.83 5.95 10.99
N PHE A 780 16.00 6.34 10.49
CA PHE A 780 16.24 7.59 9.78
C PHE A 780 16.11 7.46 8.26
N CYS A 781 15.80 6.27 7.75
CA CYS A 781 15.57 5.98 6.33
C CYS A 781 14.08 6.03 6.04
N LYS A 782 13.64 7.03 5.26
CA LYS A 782 12.25 7.14 4.80
C LYS A 782 12.25 7.21 3.27
N PRO A 783 11.17 6.74 2.61
CA PRO A 783 10.97 7.02 1.19
C PRO A 783 11.10 8.53 0.95
N GLU A 784 11.74 8.95 -0.14
CA GLU A 784 11.94 10.37 -0.48
C GLU A 784 10.64 11.18 -0.35
N VAL A 785 9.53 10.58 -0.81
CA VAL A 785 8.20 11.20 -0.82
C VAL A 785 7.47 11.09 0.53
N MET A 786 8.10 10.54 1.56
CA MET A 786 7.63 10.56 2.95
C MET A 786 8.56 11.39 3.84
N MET A 787 9.57 12.05 3.26
CA MET A 787 10.48 12.92 3.98
C MET A 787 9.77 14.20 4.45
N SER A 788 9.90 14.50 5.74
CA SER A 788 9.63 15.83 6.29
C SER A 788 10.94 16.61 6.29
N GLY A 789 10.94 17.89 5.92
CA GLY A 789 12.14 18.76 5.88
C GLY A 789 12.82 19.02 7.23
N SER A 790 12.57 18.20 8.26
CA SER A 790 13.25 18.24 9.54
C SER A 790 14.72 17.86 9.39
N LEU A 791 15.56 18.75 9.92
CA LEU A 791 17.00 18.67 9.85
C LEU A 791 17.51 17.77 10.98
N VAL A 792 17.77 16.50 10.66
CA VAL A 792 18.21 15.49 11.63
C VAL A 792 19.50 14.87 11.11
N GLY A 793 20.56 14.91 11.91
CA GLY A 793 21.86 14.29 11.63
C GLY A 793 22.99 14.95 12.42
N THR A 794 24.20 14.39 12.35
CA THR A 794 25.37 14.93 13.05
C THR A 794 26.02 16.02 12.18
N PRO A 795 26.13 17.28 12.64
CA PRO A 795 26.58 18.41 11.82
C PRO A 795 27.88 18.20 11.06
N ILE A 796 28.79 17.40 11.61
CA ILE A 796 30.10 17.07 11.03
C ILE A 796 29.99 16.27 9.72
N HIS A 797 28.89 15.52 9.53
CA HIS A 797 28.64 14.70 8.35
C HIS A 797 27.57 15.29 7.41
N MET A 798 27.04 16.48 7.73
CA MET A 798 25.97 17.11 6.95
C MET A 798 26.53 17.89 5.76
N ALA A 799 25.92 17.69 4.60
CA ALA A 799 26.21 18.47 3.41
C ALA A 799 25.75 19.94 3.58
N PRO A 800 26.48 20.93 3.04
CA PRO A 800 26.18 22.36 3.20
C PRO A 800 24.79 22.78 2.66
N ASP A 801 24.29 22.04 1.68
CA ASP A 801 23.06 22.19 0.89
C ASP A 801 21.80 21.62 1.57
N LEU A 802 21.96 20.79 2.61
CA LEU A 802 20.83 20.21 3.37
C LEU A 802 19.91 21.29 4.00
N PHE A 803 20.41 22.51 4.18
CA PHE A 803 19.72 23.62 4.85
C PHE A 803 19.03 24.57 3.87
N THR A 804 19.26 24.42 2.57
CA THR A 804 18.53 25.12 1.49
C THR A 804 17.29 24.35 1.03
N SER A 805 16.75 23.50 1.92
CA SER A 805 15.45 22.81 1.88
C SER A 805 15.20 21.71 0.83
N LYS A 806 16.24 21.25 0.10
CA LYS A 806 16.13 20.05 -0.75
C LYS A 806 17.15 19.00 -0.33
N TYR A 807 16.66 17.88 0.19
CA TYR A 807 17.45 16.66 0.35
C TYR A 807 17.40 15.91 -0.98
N ASP A 808 18.55 15.52 -1.50
CA ASP A 808 18.67 14.59 -2.64
C ASP A 808 19.84 13.61 -2.41
N HIS A 809 20.06 12.70 -3.35
CA HIS A 809 21.12 11.69 -3.29
C HIS A 809 22.54 12.28 -3.12
N THR A 810 22.77 13.54 -3.48
CA THR A 810 24.09 14.18 -3.39
C THR A 810 24.48 14.49 -1.93
N VAL A 811 23.49 14.60 -1.03
CA VAL A 811 23.72 14.74 0.42
C VAL A 811 24.30 13.46 1.00
N ASP A 812 23.79 12.31 0.58
CA ASP A 812 24.31 10.99 0.96
C ASP A 812 25.75 10.78 0.47
N VAL A 813 26.05 11.22 -0.77
CA VAL A 813 27.41 11.17 -1.34
C VAL A 813 28.40 11.99 -0.52
N TYR A 814 28.03 13.20 -0.11
CA TYR A 814 28.86 14.04 0.77
C TYR A 814 29.19 13.32 2.07
N ALA A 815 28.16 12.77 2.72
CA ALA A 815 28.32 12.10 3.99
C ALA A 815 29.15 10.82 3.88
N PHE A 816 29.06 10.10 2.74
CA PHE A 816 29.96 9.01 2.40
C PHE A 816 31.40 9.48 2.31
N GLY A 817 31.70 10.60 1.64
CA GLY A 817 33.06 11.15 1.55
C GLY A 817 33.70 11.36 2.93
N ILE A 818 32.94 11.93 3.87
CA ILE A 818 33.38 12.13 5.26
C ILE A 818 33.58 10.78 5.98
N LEU A 819 32.68 9.81 5.81
CA LEU A 819 32.82 8.49 6.41
C LEU A 819 34.04 7.74 5.86
N PHE A 820 34.28 7.82 4.55
CA PHE A 820 35.40 7.18 3.88
C PHE A 820 36.74 7.73 4.39
N TRP A 821 36.81 9.02 4.71
CA TRP A 821 37.95 9.62 5.39
C TRP A 821 38.23 8.96 6.76
N TYR A 822 37.20 8.68 7.57
CA TYR A 822 37.37 7.96 8.85
C TYR A 822 37.82 6.51 8.65
N ILE A 823 37.28 5.83 7.63
CA ILE A 823 37.65 4.45 7.29
C ILE A 823 39.13 4.37 6.88
N CYS A 824 39.58 5.27 6.01
CA CYS A 824 40.96 5.33 5.54
C CYS A 824 41.94 5.84 6.60
N SER A 825 41.52 6.77 7.47
CA SER A 825 42.38 7.25 8.56
C SER A 825 42.53 6.22 9.68
N ASN A 826 41.65 5.22 9.71
CA ASN A 826 41.58 4.19 10.75
C ASN A 826 41.57 4.81 12.16
N GLY A 827 40.79 5.89 12.28
CA GLY A 827 40.76 6.75 13.46
C GLY A 827 39.35 7.22 13.76
N VAL A 828 39.16 7.70 14.98
CA VAL A 828 37.89 8.27 15.46
C VAL A 828 38.04 9.71 15.92
N LYS A 829 39.24 10.29 15.77
CA LYS A 829 39.51 11.68 16.10
C LYS A 829 38.91 12.58 15.03
N LEU A 830 38.33 13.69 15.47
CA LEU A 830 37.81 14.72 14.57
C LEU A 830 38.96 15.23 13.68
N PRO A 831 38.73 15.49 12.39
CA PRO A 831 39.72 16.14 11.53
C PRO A 831 40.21 17.42 12.16
N ASN A 832 41.52 17.68 12.12
CA ASN A 832 42.14 18.86 12.72
C ASN A 832 41.49 20.14 12.20
N ASN A 833 41.17 20.18 10.89
CA ASN A 833 40.49 21.31 10.27
C ASN A 833 39.13 21.62 10.90
N PHE A 834 38.42 20.59 11.39
CA PHE A 834 37.13 20.72 12.06
C PHE A 834 37.29 21.02 13.55
N ASP A 835 38.32 20.48 14.20
CA ASP A 835 38.59 20.64 15.64
C ASP A 835 38.91 22.09 16.03
N VAL A 836 39.39 22.92 15.08
CA VAL A 836 39.59 24.36 15.28
C VAL A 836 38.27 25.14 15.46
N CYS A 837 37.12 24.52 15.19
CA CYS A 837 35.82 25.17 15.29
C CYS A 837 35.24 25.06 16.71
N THR A 838 35.08 26.20 17.37
CA THR A 838 34.62 26.28 18.77
C THR A 838 33.14 25.90 18.98
N SER A 839 32.33 25.92 17.92
CA SER A 839 30.92 25.51 17.98
C SER A 839 30.45 24.86 16.67
N LYS A 840 29.31 24.16 16.73
CA LYS A 840 28.65 23.56 15.57
C LYS A 840 28.28 24.61 14.51
N ASP A 841 27.85 25.80 14.93
CA ASP A 841 27.46 26.88 14.02
C ASP A 841 28.68 27.51 13.32
N VAL A 842 29.82 27.59 14.03
CA VAL A 842 31.10 28.03 13.44
C VAL A 842 31.61 27.01 12.44
N LEU A 843 31.60 25.72 12.81
CA LEU A 843 31.96 24.63 11.90
C LEU A 843 31.12 24.68 10.63
N TRP A 844 29.81 24.87 10.79
CA TRP A 844 28.86 24.98 9.71
C TRP A 844 29.17 26.13 8.74
N SER A 845 29.38 27.33 9.28
CA SER A 845 29.74 28.52 8.50
C SER A 845 31.00 28.28 7.69
N LYS A 846 32.03 27.67 8.30
CA LYS A 846 33.28 27.35 7.61
C LYS A 846 33.12 26.25 6.56
N VAL A 847 32.31 25.22 6.82
CA VAL A 847 32.01 24.16 5.82
C VAL A 847 31.32 24.75 4.59
N LYS A 848 30.39 25.70 4.77
CA LYS A 848 29.79 26.47 3.67
C LYS A 848 30.82 27.30 2.89
N GLN A 849 31.84 27.81 3.58
CA GLN A 849 32.97 28.53 2.96
C GLN A 849 34.03 27.61 2.33
N GLY A 850 33.81 26.28 2.34
CA GLY A 850 34.69 25.31 1.71
C GLY A 850 35.65 24.58 2.65
N LEU A 851 35.52 24.72 3.98
CA LEU A 851 36.31 23.94 4.93
C LEU A 851 36.02 22.44 4.76
N ARG A 852 37.07 21.63 4.64
CA ARG A 852 37.03 20.16 4.50
C ARG A 852 38.09 19.50 5.39
N PRO A 853 37.98 18.19 5.66
CA PRO A 853 39.03 17.45 6.37
C PRO A 853 40.38 17.53 5.65
N GLU A 854 41.45 17.48 6.42
CA GLU A 854 42.82 17.48 5.89
C GLU A 854 43.19 16.18 5.18
N ARG A 855 44.13 16.24 4.23
CA ARG A 855 44.74 15.05 3.63
C ARG A 855 45.77 14.46 4.59
N LEU A 856 45.61 13.19 4.93
CA LEU A 856 46.58 12.44 5.74
C LEU A 856 47.57 11.68 4.84
N SER A 857 48.77 11.42 5.37
CA SER A 857 49.84 10.70 4.66
C SER A 857 49.48 9.25 4.31
N VAL A 858 48.53 8.65 5.03
CA VAL A 858 48.05 7.29 4.79
C VAL A 858 47.13 7.18 3.56
N PHE A 859 46.70 8.31 2.97
CA PHE A 859 45.77 8.31 1.84
C PHE A 859 46.49 8.20 0.50
N THR A 860 46.14 7.16 -0.27
CA THR A 860 46.51 7.06 -1.70
C THR A 860 45.87 8.19 -2.49
N ASP A 861 46.48 8.57 -3.62
CA ASP A 861 45.94 9.62 -4.50
C ASP A 861 44.54 9.24 -5.01
N GLU A 862 44.33 7.97 -5.39
CA GLU A 862 43.04 7.48 -5.87
C GLU A 862 41.94 7.58 -4.79
N CYS A 863 42.23 7.20 -3.53
CA CYS A 863 41.27 7.34 -2.43
C CYS A 863 40.98 8.81 -2.09
N TRP A 864 42.00 9.67 -2.13
CA TRP A 864 41.83 11.11 -1.88
C TRP A 864 41.00 11.78 -2.97
N GLU A 865 41.18 11.39 -4.24
CA GLU A 865 40.37 11.88 -5.35
C GLU A 865 38.88 11.55 -5.17
N ILE A 866 38.57 10.32 -4.72
CA ILE A 866 37.19 9.93 -4.43
C ILE A 866 36.61 10.77 -3.30
N MET A 867 37.32 10.89 -2.16
CA MET A 867 36.85 11.71 -1.03
C MET A 867 36.57 13.15 -1.46
N THR A 868 37.50 13.73 -2.24
CA THR A 868 37.40 15.12 -2.71
C THR A 868 36.24 15.38 -3.65
N LYS A 869 35.95 14.44 -4.56
CA LYS A 869 34.77 14.50 -5.41
C LYS A 869 33.47 14.31 -4.62
N CYS A 870 33.45 13.41 -3.65
CA CYS A 870 32.24 13.14 -2.86
C CYS A 870 31.78 14.36 -2.04
N TRP A 871 32.71 15.15 -1.48
CA TRP A 871 32.38 16.32 -0.67
C TRP A 871 32.53 17.66 -1.40
N ASP A 872 32.39 17.69 -2.73
CA ASP A 872 32.44 18.91 -3.53
C ASP A 872 31.40 19.94 -3.03
N THR A 873 31.77 21.21 -3.08
CA THR A 873 30.91 22.32 -2.68
C THR A 873 29.65 22.41 -3.54
N GLN A 874 29.77 22.13 -4.84
CA GLN A 874 28.62 22.09 -5.76
C GLN A 874 28.00 20.69 -5.75
N PRO A 875 26.72 20.53 -5.34
CA PRO A 875 26.05 19.23 -5.31
C PRO A 875 26.07 18.50 -6.65
N SER A 876 25.94 19.24 -7.77
CA SER A 876 25.96 18.69 -9.14
C SER A 876 27.29 18.09 -9.57
N ASN A 877 28.39 18.43 -8.90
CA ASN A 877 29.72 17.89 -9.20
C ASN A 877 30.02 16.59 -8.44
N ARG A 878 29.17 16.24 -7.46
CA ARG A 878 29.34 15.03 -6.66
C ARG A 878 28.97 13.82 -7.52
N PRO A 879 29.79 12.76 -7.52
CA PRO A 879 29.56 11.57 -8.33
C PRO A 879 28.34 10.80 -7.82
N TYR A 880 27.71 10.02 -8.68
CA TYR A 880 26.72 9.04 -8.23
C TYR A 880 27.41 7.94 -7.42
N LEU A 881 26.72 7.41 -6.40
CA LEU A 881 27.27 6.32 -5.58
C LEU A 881 27.65 5.06 -6.39
N GLY A 882 26.98 4.82 -7.53
CA GLY A 882 27.36 3.77 -8.46
C GLY A 882 28.74 3.98 -9.11
N GLU A 883 29.08 5.22 -9.47
CA GLU A 883 30.40 5.57 -10.01
C GLU A 883 31.48 5.48 -8.92
N VAL A 884 31.15 5.90 -7.69
CA VAL A 884 32.03 5.75 -6.53
C VAL A 884 32.31 4.28 -6.27
N GLN A 885 31.29 3.44 -6.36
CA GLN A 885 31.43 1.99 -6.19
C GLN A 885 32.44 1.46 -7.21
N GLU A 886 32.20 1.69 -8.51
CA GLU A 886 33.04 1.18 -9.60
C GLU A 886 34.51 1.55 -9.40
N LYS A 887 34.79 2.82 -9.08
CA LYS A 887 36.17 3.30 -8.82
C LYS A 887 36.80 2.59 -7.63
N LEU A 888 36.06 2.42 -6.54
CA LEU A 888 36.57 1.66 -5.39
C LEU A 888 36.85 0.20 -5.77
N GLU A 889 36.01 -0.44 -6.59
CA GLU A 889 36.28 -1.81 -7.06
C GLU A 889 37.57 -1.88 -7.87
N GLN A 890 37.83 -0.89 -8.73
CA GLN A 890 39.06 -0.82 -9.51
C GLN A 890 40.29 -0.63 -8.62
N ILE A 891 40.24 0.29 -7.65
CA ILE A 891 41.32 0.53 -6.68
C ILE A 891 41.63 -0.76 -5.91
N PHE A 892 40.60 -1.40 -5.36
CA PHE A 892 40.79 -2.59 -4.54
C PHE A 892 41.22 -3.82 -5.35
N SER A 893 40.80 -3.94 -6.62
CA SER A 893 41.24 -5.02 -7.51
C SER A 893 42.72 -4.91 -7.87
N LYS A 894 43.23 -3.69 -8.10
CA LYS A 894 44.67 -3.46 -8.33
C LYS A 894 45.53 -3.87 -7.15
N GLU A 895 45.04 -3.65 -5.92
CA GLU A 895 45.75 -4.05 -4.70
C GLU A 895 45.74 -5.58 -4.48
N ILE A 896 44.84 -6.35 -5.10
CA ILE A 896 44.78 -7.83 -4.97
C ILE A 896 45.88 -8.49 -5.85
N ILE A 897 46.26 -7.83 -6.94
CA ILE A 897 47.28 -8.34 -7.87
C ILE A 897 48.71 -8.07 -7.35
N ASN A 898 48.87 -7.15 -6.39
CA ASN A 898 50.16 -6.72 -5.83
C ASN A 898 50.45 -7.30 -4.41
N VAL A 899 49.68 -8.30 -3.97
CA VAL A 899 49.94 -9.13 -2.77
C VAL A 899 50.00 -10.58 -3.22
#